data_AF-A0A3C1W7F9-F1
#
_entry.id   AF-A0A3C1W7F9-F1
#
_cell.length_a   1.000
_cell.length_b   1.000
_cell.length_c   1.000
_cell.angle_alpha   90.00
_cell.angle_beta   90.00
_cell.angle_gamma   90.00
#
_symmetry.space_group_name_H-M   'P 1'
#
loop_
_entity.id
_entity.type
_entity.pdbx_description
1 polymer ?
#
loop_
_entity_poly.entity_id
_entity_poly.type
_entity_poly.pdbx_seq_one_letter_code
_entity_poly.pdbx_strand_id
1 'polypeptide(L)'
;MGDLVDGVSPSIQLIHPELQTDLGGSWRSGRPTPGVRNIVYSEEAPPQVRQVSHVPVEPRANDPVVVAAHVTDPDGVASVVLSYQVVRPGAYFSRFLKYDQNGSANLDPAFERGWADLEMKDDGQTGDEEAGDGIYAVAIPASINRNRYLVRYRITVEDRDGNAVLLPYEDDPQFNFAYFVYNGTPNWQGAIREGDAPVTFSGELMSSIPTYFLLSKSSWVDDSQFGGYGGSEYLWPGTLVYDGKVYDHIRYRPRGGVHRFQYGKNFWKFDFNRGHRFQARDEYGRKYKTEWSKMNFSSIVQQVNFQHRGEQGLFEGVGFRLFELCGVEACKTHHAQFYVIDESRPARSQYGSDYYGLYLVIEQMDGQFLDEHGLPDGNLYKIEGHSGQSNNQGPTQVTNRSDVSSFISGYRGRNPTEQWWRSNLNIEKYLSYRTVVESIHHYDIAYGKNYYYYHNPDSGKFEVLPWDLDLTFANNMYGNGNHDFKTKVAENSAFNTDYQNRVREVLDLLFNRDEGDKLVDETMRFVYTPGQPSLVDADRRMWDNNPRLNHRDRYYDISPTRDFQGMVGVVKEWISSRGRWMTQTLLRDERRIPETPTLAYAGPQGYPSDGLVFNSSNFVSPSRSRFAGMEWRLAEVHNPEVANYNPDEPNIYEIAGSFESGELNAFARSYQFPPVAVEVGRSYRVRVRMKDVGGRWSHWSEPAEFLVTAPDLSSYLRDLRISEFMYHPPEPVGEERLVSTNRDDFEFVELKNIGSSAIDLRNVRFTKGIDFDFGGSAIETVGPGAYVLVVKNRTAFEARYGPLLPVAGEYTNDNLRNSGERLKLSFGAGSAIHDINPYSDTLPWPPAADGNFSLVLRGVNEALPPDHNDPENWRISRYSAGSPGASDDIDYDSWKKQYNIAEDLGDEDGDGIVSLLEFFLGGDPHVGSQHLLPVADTRPVESGGEDLDFLTLTFSREIAADQINYAVEFSSDLVTWVEGSSLLRQDPSGNDDGLLIETWRSNTPATEEVRLFARLRVWR
;
A
#
# COMPACT_ATOMS: atom_id res chain seq x y z
N MET A 1 -21.80 -12.41 9.25
CA MET A 1 -22.67 -11.65 10.19
C MET A 1 -23.90 -11.19 9.43
N GLY A 2 -25.06 -11.83 9.63
CA GLY A 2 -26.31 -11.60 8.88
C GLY A 2 -27.09 -10.33 9.27
N ASP A 3 -28.23 -10.11 8.62
CA ASP A 3 -29.16 -9.01 8.89
C ASP A 3 -29.78 -9.11 10.29
N LEU A 4 -30.45 -8.03 10.74
CA LEU A 4 -31.12 -7.95 12.03
C LEU A 4 -32.11 -9.13 12.21
N VAL A 5 -31.92 -9.92 13.27
CA VAL A 5 -32.91 -10.92 13.70
C VAL A 5 -33.79 -10.25 14.76
N ASP A 6 -35.05 -9.95 14.41
CA ASP A 6 -36.04 -9.23 15.24
C ASP A 6 -35.52 -7.91 15.83
N GLY A 7 -34.81 -7.12 15.03
CA GLY A 7 -34.34 -5.80 15.46
C GLY A 7 -33.12 -5.81 16.38
N VAL A 8 -32.47 -6.97 16.60
CA VAL A 8 -31.21 -7.09 17.33
C VAL A 8 -30.10 -7.53 16.36
N SER A 9 -28.93 -6.90 16.45
CA SER A 9 -27.77 -7.32 15.67
C SER A 9 -27.30 -8.69 16.16
N PRO A 10 -27.16 -9.70 15.26
CA PRO A 10 -26.71 -11.02 15.66
C PRO A 10 -25.25 -10.99 16.13
N SER A 11 -24.91 -11.88 17.06
CA SER A 11 -23.53 -12.21 17.44
C SER A 11 -23.07 -13.47 16.71
N ILE A 12 -21.78 -13.60 16.46
CA ILE A 12 -21.17 -14.87 16.08
C ILE A 12 -21.03 -15.75 17.33
N GLN A 13 -21.48 -17.00 17.25
CA GLN A 13 -21.50 -17.95 18.37
C GLN A 13 -20.95 -19.30 17.94
N LEU A 14 -20.16 -19.91 18.82
CA LEU A 14 -19.59 -21.24 18.61
C LEU A 14 -20.71 -22.28 18.72
N ILE A 15 -20.79 -23.21 17.76
CA ILE A 15 -21.79 -24.29 17.71
C ILE A 15 -21.53 -25.29 18.84
N HIS A 16 -20.29 -25.70 19.06
CA HIS A 16 -19.95 -26.63 20.13
C HIS A 16 -18.58 -26.29 20.71
N PRO A 17 -18.39 -26.28 22.05
CA PRO A 17 -17.13 -25.91 22.70
C PRO A 17 -15.92 -26.76 22.29
N GLU A 18 -16.15 -27.98 21.82
CA GLU A 18 -15.10 -28.91 21.41
C GLU A 18 -14.67 -28.73 19.94
N LEU A 19 -15.39 -27.93 19.16
CA LEU A 19 -15.01 -27.64 17.78
C LEU A 19 -13.78 -26.72 17.72
N GLN A 20 -13.02 -26.85 16.64
CA GLN A 20 -11.89 -25.98 16.33
C GLN A 20 -12.34 -24.54 16.14
N THR A 21 -11.99 -23.69 17.10
CA THR A 21 -12.46 -22.30 17.16
C THR A 21 -11.86 -21.37 16.09
N ASP A 22 -10.81 -21.80 15.40
CA ASP A 22 -10.18 -21.09 14.28
C ASP A 22 -10.86 -21.39 12.92
N LEU A 23 -11.79 -22.34 12.86
CA LEU A 23 -12.54 -22.66 11.65
C LEU A 23 -13.88 -21.91 11.60
N GLY A 24 -14.10 -21.10 10.56
CA GLY A 24 -15.35 -20.35 10.38
C GLY A 24 -16.62 -21.21 10.38
N GLY A 25 -16.54 -22.46 9.92
CA GLY A 25 -17.64 -23.42 9.94
C GLY A 25 -18.07 -23.88 11.34
N SER A 26 -17.26 -23.62 12.37
CA SER A 26 -17.58 -23.92 13.77
C SER A 26 -18.46 -22.86 14.43
N TRP A 27 -18.69 -21.75 13.72
CA TRP A 27 -19.44 -20.61 14.20
C TRP A 27 -20.71 -20.39 13.38
N ARG A 28 -21.78 -19.92 14.03
CA ARG A 28 -23.02 -19.48 13.37
C ARG A 28 -23.46 -18.15 13.91
N SER A 29 -24.18 -17.38 13.10
CA SER A 29 -24.83 -16.18 13.59
C SER A 29 -26.08 -16.54 14.40
N GLY A 30 -26.27 -15.85 15.51
CA GLY A 30 -27.42 -16.05 16.38
C GLY A 30 -27.66 -14.82 17.25
N ARG A 31 -28.83 -14.74 17.91
CA ARG A 31 -29.08 -13.65 18.86
C ARG A 31 -28.08 -13.71 20.02
N PRO A 32 -27.53 -12.57 20.48
CA PRO A 32 -26.61 -12.55 21.62
C PRO A 32 -27.17 -13.30 22.84
N THR A 33 -26.36 -14.20 23.41
CA THR A 33 -26.71 -15.04 24.58
C THR A 33 -25.74 -14.81 25.77
N PRO A 34 -25.45 -13.56 26.18
CA PRO A 34 -24.48 -13.31 27.25
C PRO A 34 -24.90 -13.98 28.55
N GLY A 35 -23.99 -14.79 29.13
CA GLY A 35 -24.20 -15.47 30.41
C GLY A 35 -25.04 -16.75 30.35
N VAL A 36 -25.42 -17.22 29.15
CA VAL A 36 -26.12 -18.51 28.95
C VAL A 36 -25.52 -19.28 27.77
N ARG A 37 -25.95 -20.53 27.56
CA ARG A 37 -25.48 -21.35 26.42
C ARG A 37 -25.88 -20.71 25.09
N ASN A 38 -24.98 -20.78 24.09
CA ASN A 38 -25.22 -20.30 22.74
C ASN A 38 -26.52 -20.88 22.15
N ILE A 39 -27.27 -20.05 21.44
CA ILE A 39 -28.54 -20.47 20.83
C ILE A 39 -28.32 -21.41 19.64
N VAL A 40 -27.14 -21.33 19.05
CA VAL A 40 -26.69 -22.18 17.93
C VAL A 40 -26.05 -23.48 18.41
N TYR A 41 -26.12 -23.79 19.73
CA TYR A 41 -25.46 -24.97 20.27
C TYR A 41 -26.04 -26.27 19.70
N SER A 42 -25.17 -27.18 19.22
CA SER A 42 -25.52 -28.52 18.75
C SER A 42 -24.46 -29.53 19.23
N GLU A 43 -24.89 -30.70 19.73
CA GLU A 43 -23.99 -31.83 20.05
C GLU A 43 -23.54 -32.56 18.78
N GLU A 44 -24.38 -32.56 17.75
CA GLU A 44 -24.14 -33.13 16.44
C GLU A 44 -23.76 -31.98 15.50
N ALA A 45 -22.47 -31.69 15.37
CA ALA A 45 -21.99 -30.59 14.53
C ALA A 45 -21.77 -31.09 13.10
N PRO A 46 -22.28 -30.42 12.07
CA PRO A 46 -22.11 -30.89 10.70
C PRO A 46 -20.66 -30.69 10.19
N PRO A 47 -20.31 -31.35 9.07
CA PRO A 47 -19.01 -31.23 8.42
C PRO A 47 -18.50 -29.81 8.24
N GLN A 48 -17.19 -29.65 8.41
CA GLN A 48 -16.49 -28.38 8.24
C GLN A 48 -16.02 -28.25 6.79
N VAL A 49 -16.50 -27.22 6.10
CA VAL A 49 -16.15 -26.94 4.70
C VAL A 49 -15.52 -25.57 4.58
N ARG A 50 -14.38 -25.50 3.89
CA ARG A 50 -13.58 -24.28 3.69
C ARG A 50 -12.84 -24.32 2.35
N GLN A 51 -12.19 -23.21 2.00
CA GLN A 51 -11.35 -23.09 0.80
C GLN A 51 -12.09 -23.47 -0.51
N VAL A 52 -13.40 -23.18 -0.58
CA VAL A 52 -14.19 -23.42 -1.79
C VAL A 52 -13.65 -22.53 -2.91
N SER A 53 -13.26 -23.15 -4.03
CA SER A 53 -12.68 -22.46 -5.18
C SER A 53 -13.07 -23.14 -6.49
N HIS A 54 -12.86 -22.44 -7.60
CA HIS A 54 -13.02 -23.01 -8.93
C HIS A 54 -11.92 -22.53 -9.88
N VAL A 55 -11.54 -23.38 -10.84
CA VAL A 55 -10.51 -23.09 -11.85
C VAL A 55 -11.02 -23.51 -13.23
N PRO A 56 -10.85 -22.67 -14.28
CA PRO A 56 -10.32 -21.31 -14.23
C PRO A 56 -11.30 -20.32 -13.57
N VAL A 57 -10.78 -19.23 -13.00
CA VAL A 57 -11.58 -18.16 -12.37
C VAL A 57 -12.42 -17.40 -13.41
N GLU A 58 -11.90 -17.24 -14.63
CA GLU A 58 -12.58 -16.61 -15.77
C GLU A 58 -12.71 -17.59 -16.94
N PRO A 59 -13.66 -18.54 -16.87
CA PRO A 59 -13.81 -19.57 -17.89
C PRO A 59 -14.30 -19.01 -19.23
N ARG A 60 -13.76 -19.53 -20.33
CA ARG A 60 -14.26 -19.30 -21.68
C ARG A 60 -15.23 -20.42 -22.09
N ALA A 61 -15.92 -20.22 -23.20
CA ALA A 61 -16.84 -21.21 -23.72
C ALA A 61 -16.12 -22.54 -24.02
N ASN A 62 -16.69 -23.63 -23.51
CA ASN A 62 -16.19 -25.01 -23.56
C ASN A 62 -14.95 -25.30 -22.70
N ASP A 63 -14.51 -24.37 -21.85
CA ASP A 63 -13.51 -24.72 -20.83
C ASP A 63 -14.15 -25.64 -19.78
N PRO A 64 -13.49 -26.73 -19.34
CA PRO A 64 -13.90 -27.44 -18.14
C PRO A 64 -13.68 -26.54 -16.93
N VAL A 65 -14.59 -26.59 -15.94
CA VAL A 65 -14.42 -25.86 -14.67
C VAL A 65 -14.36 -26.88 -13.55
N VAL A 66 -13.21 -26.94 -12.88
CA VAL A 66 -13.02 -27.75 -11.67
C VAL A 66 -13.44 -26.92 -10.47
N VAL A 67 -14.25 -27.49 -9.59
CA VAL A 67 -14.58 -26.93 -8.28
C VAL A 67 -13.97 -27.81 -7.21
N ALA A 68 -13.31 -27.20 -6.23
CA ALA A 68 -12.69 -27.89 -5.11
C ALA A 68 -13.11 -27.28 -3.77
N ALA A 69 -13.14 -28.10 -2.72
CA ALA A 69 -13.40 -27.66 -1.35
C ALA A 69 -12.65 -28.57 -0.36
N HIS A 70 -12.11 -27.98 0.71
CA HIS A 70 -11.51 -28.72 1.80
C HIS A 70 -12.59 -29.06 2.83
N VAL A 71 -12.80 -30.36 3.04
CA VAL A 71 -13.87 -30.91 3.87
C VAL A 71 -13.27 -31.80 4.96
N THR A 72 -13.64 -31.54 6.21
CA THR A 72 -13.21 -32.35 7.36
C THR A 72 -14.35 -32.57 8.31
N ASP A 73 -14.42 -33.76 8.90
CA ASP A 73 -15.38 -34.10 9.94
C ASP A 73 -14.79 -35.17 10.89
N PRO A 74 -14.88 -35.01 12.23
CA PRO A 74 -14.38 -36.00 13.19
C PRO A 74 -15.02 -37.39 13.06
N ASP A 75 -16.30 -37.45 12.70
CA ASP A 75 -17.08 -38.69 12.51
C ASP A 75 -16.90 -39.26 11.09
N GLY A 76 -16.20 -38.49 10.24
CA GLY A 76 -15.81 -38.83 8.88
C GLY A 76 -16.84 -38.37 7.87
N VAL A 77 -16.34 -37.98 6.70
CA VAL A 77 -17.17 -37.49 5.59
C VAL A 77 -17.80 -38.69 4.87
N ALA A 78 -19.13 -38.68 4.70
CA ALA A 78 -19.87 -39.72 3.96
C ALA A 78 -20.10 -39.33 2.50
N SER A 79 -20.47 -38.07 2.23
CA SER A 79 -20.64 -37.59 0.86
C SER A 79 -20.38 -36.10 0.72
N VAL A 80 -19.85 -35.71 -0.45
CA VAL A 80 -19.69 -34.31 -0.87
C VAL A 80 -20.32 -34.18 -2.25
N VAL A 81 -21.38 -33.37 -2.37
CA VAL A 81 -22.16 -33.22 -3.60
C VAL A 81 -22.15 -31.76 -4.03
N LEU A 82 -21.71 -31.51 -5.25
CA LEU A 82 -21.86 -30.23 -5.92
C LEU A 82 -23.15 -30.20 -6.72
N SER A 83 -24.05 -29.28 -6.38
CA SER A 83 -25.23 -28.99 -7.20
C SER A 83 -24.98 -27.75 -8.03
N TYR A 84 -25.09 -27.81 -9.36
CA TYR A 84 -24.95 -26.64 -10.24
C TYR A 84 -26.24 -26.25 -10.95
N GLN A 85 -26.39 -24.96 -11.26
CA GLN A 85 -27.54 -24.39 -11.96
C GLN A 85 -27.07 -23.43 -13.05
N VAL A 86 -27.66 -23.52 -14.24
CA VAL A 86 -27.29 -22.68 -15.40
C VAL A 86 -28.30 -21.54 -15.59
N VAL A 87 -27.81 -20.30 -15.58
CA VAL A 87 -28.57 -19.09 -15.90
C VAL A 87 -28.20 -18.62 -17.30
N ARG A 88 -29.15 -18.73 -18.23
CA ARG A 88 -28.96 -18.37 -19.64
C ARG A 88 -29.09 -16.84 -19.83
N PRO A 89 -28.36 -16.24 -20.80
CA PRO A 89 -28.52 -14.83 -21.12
C PRO A 89 -29.99 -14.52 -21.48
N GLY A 90 -30.50 -13.38 -21.02
CA GLY A 90 -31.90 -12.96 -21.18
C GLY A 90 -32.95 -13.75 -20.39
N ALA A 91 -32.54 -14.79 -19.65
CA ALA A 91 -33.40 -15.57 -18.77
C ALA A 91 -32.96 -15.44 -17.31
N TYR A 92 -32.42 -14.29 -16.93
CA TYR A 92 -31.93 -14.04 -15.58
C TYR A 92 -33.06 -14.24 -14.55
N PHE A 93 -32.72 -14.85 -13.43
CA PHE A 93 -33.55 -14.89 -12.23
C PHE A 93 -32.65 -14.78 -11.01
N SER A 94 -33.19 -14.19 -9.95
CA SER A 94 -32.52 -14.04 -8.67
C SER A 94 -33.22 -14.92 -7.63
N ARG A 95 -32.71 -15.01 -6.41
CA ARG A 95 -33.43 -15.57 -5.27
C ARG A 95 -34.77 -14.86 -5.03
N PHE A 96 -34.84 -13.57 -5.37
CA PHE A 96 -36.01 -12.71 -5.15
C PHE A 96 -36.53 -12.08 -6.46
N LEU A 97 -37.85 -11.89 -6.57
CA LEU A 97 -38.55 -11.45 -7.79
C LEU A 97 -38.50 -9.94 -8.10
N LYS A 98 -38.45 -9.11 -7.06
CA LYS A 98 -38.28 -7.64 -7.03
C LYS A 98 -38.58 -7.30 -5.58
N TYR A 99 -37.67 -6.62 -4.90
CA TYR A 99 -37.94 -6.26 -3.50
C TYR A 99 -39.11 -5.28 -3.48
N ASP A 100 -40.07 -5.51 -2.60
CA ASP A 100 -41.17 -4.56 -2.41
C ASP A 100 -40.67 -3.31 -1.66
N GLN A 101 -41.54 -2.32 -1.50
CA GLN A 101 -41.21 -1.05 -0.85
C GLN A 101 -40.74 -1.21 0.61
N ASN A 102 -40.95 -2.37 1.23
CA ASN A 102 -40.56 -2.67 2.61
C ASN A 102 -39.35 -3.61 2.70
N GLY A 103 -38.74 -3.99 1.57
CA GLY A 103 -37.61 -4.92 1.55
C GLY A 103 -37.96 -6.36 1.95
N SER A 104 -39.25 -6.73 1.98
CA SER A 104 -39.67 -8.08 2.35
C SER A 104 -39.42 -9.06 1.20
N ALA A 105 -38.90 -10.25 1.53
CA ALA A 105 -38.51 -11.27 0.57
C ALA A 105 -39.71 -11.82 -0.21
N ASN A 106 -39.80 -11.52 -1.51
CA ASN A 106 -40.66 -12.24 -2.45
C ASN A 106 -39.81 -13.22 -3.26
N LEU A 107 -39.80 -14.49 -2.84
CA LEU A 107 -38.94 -15.53 -3.41
C LEU A 107 -39.29 -15.82 -4.88
N ASP A 108 -38.28 -16.00 -5.73
CA ASP A 108 -38.46 -16.51 -7.09
C ASP A 108 -38.36 -18.05 -7.08
N PRO A 109 -39.44 -18.79 -7.37
CA PRO A 109 -39.39 -20.25 -7.42
C PRO A 109 -38.46 -20.80 -8.51
N ALA A 110 -38.02 -19.98 -9.47
CA ALA A 110 -37.00 -20.38 -10.44
C ALA A 110 -35.67 -20.72 -9.74
N PHE A 111 -35.35 -20.07 -8.61
CA PHE A 111 -34.09 -20.27 -7.92
C PHE A 111 -33.91 -21.69 -7.39
N GLU A 112 -34.96 -22.33 -6.90
CA GLU A 112 -34.87 -23.70 -6.36
C GLU A 112 -35.02 -24.80 -7.43
N ARG A 113 -35.14 -24.44 -8.72
CA ARG A 113 -35.36 -25.42 -9.81
C ARG A 113 -34.12 -25.57 -10.69
N GLY A 114 -33.93 -26.75 -11.26
CA GLY A 114 -32.91 -26.98 -12.28
C GLY A 114 -31.47 -27.06 -11.76
N TRP A 115 -31.31 -27.40 -10.48
CA TRP A 115 -30.04 -27.85 -9.91
C TRP A 115 -29.75 -29.28 -10.38
N ALA A 116 -28.51 -29.55 -10.76
CA ALA A 116 -28.02 -30.86 -11.16
C ALA A 116 -26.81 -31.24 -10.31
N ASP A 117 -26.81 -32.48 -9.82
CA ASP A 117 -25.84 -32.94 -8.84
C ASP A 117 -24.65 -33.66 -9.49
N LEU A 118 -23.47 -33.41 -8.95
CA LEU A 118 -22.21 -34.06 -9.27
C LEU A 118 -21.54 -34.47 -7.95
N GLU A 119 -21.06 -35.70 -7.89
CA GLU A 119 -20.27 -36.19 -6.75
C GLU A 119 -18.87 -35.57 -6.79
N MET A 120 -18.43 -34.98 -5.66
CA MET A 120 -17.05 -34.53 -5.46
C MET A 120 -16.24 -35.65 -4.79
N LYS A 121 -15.00 -35.82 -5.20
CA LYS A 121 -14.13 -36.92 -4.75
C LYS A 121 -12.77 -36.42 -4.27
N ASP A 122 -12.25 -37.14 -3.30
CA ASP A 122 -10.90 -37.06 -2.75
C ASP A 122 -10.21 -38.37 -3.15
N ASP A 123 -9.79 -38.46 -4.42
CA ASP A 123 -9.31 -39.67 -5.09
C ASP A 123 -8.07 -39.47 -5.99
N GLY A 124 -7.43 -38.29 -5.90
CA GLY A 124 -6.29 -37.87 -6.70
C GLY A 124 -6.59 -37.72 -8.19
N GLN A 125 -7.86 -37.48 -8.56
CA GLN A 125 -8.30 -37.34 -9.95
C GLN A 125 -9.21 -36.12 -10.15
N THR A 126 -9.44 -35.75 -11.42
CA THR A 126 -10.42 -34.72 -11.82
C THR A 126 -10.23 -33.37 -11.11
N GLY A 127 -8.96 -33.00 -10.86
CA GLY A 127 -8.58 -31.74 -10.24
C GLY A 127 -8.35 -31.80 -8.73
N ASP A 128 -8.51 -32.97 -8.14
CA ASP A 128 -7.86 -33.32 -6.87
C ASP A 128 -6.44 -33.85 -7.15
N GLU A 129 -5.44 -33.33 -6.46
CA GLU A 129 -4.02 -33.60 -6.68
C GLU A 129 -3.51 -34.80 -5.87
N GLU A 130 -4.04 -35.02 -4.66
CA GLU A 130 -3.58 -36.04 -3.73
C GLU A 130 -4.77 -36.73 -3.04
N ALA A 131 -4.88 -38.05 -3.20
CA ALA A 131 -5.96 -38.81 -2.59
C ALA A 131 -5.83 -38.90 -1.05
N GLY A 132 -6.93 -38.63 -0.35
CA GLY A 132 -7.09 -38.74 1.10
C GLY A 132 -6.60 -37.53 1.89
N ASP A 133 -6.40 -36.37 1.25
CA ASP A 133 -5.91 -35.15 1.89
C ASP A 133 -7.05 -34.25 2.43
N GLY A 134 -8.31 -34.64 2.19
CA GLY A 134 -9.49 -33.88 2.60
C GLY A 134 -9.95 -32.84 1.57
N ILE A 135 -9.31 -32.74 0.41
CA ILE A 135 -9.73 -31.90 -0.71
C ILE A 135 -10.62 -32.71 -1.63
N TYR A 136 -11.89 -32.32 -1.69
CA TYR A 136 -12.83 -32.91 -2.61
C TYR A 136 -12.93 -32.04 -3.87
N ALA A 137 -12.85 -32.63 -5.05
CA ALA A 137 -12.94 -31.93 -6.32
C ALA A 137 -13.93 -32.57 -7.29
N VAL A 138 -14.46 -31.77 -8.22
CA VAL A 138 -15.25 -32.24 -9.37
C VAL A 138 -15.17 -31.29 -10.55
N ALA A 139 -15.19 -31.83 -11.77
CA ALA A 139 -15.30 -31.04 -12.99
C ALA A 139 -16.77 -30.87 -13.43
N ILE A 140 -17.22 -29.63 -13.52
CA ILE A 140 -18.48 -29.28 -14.16
C ILE A 140 -18.32 -29.46 -15.69
N PRO A 141 -19.26 -30.16 -16.38
CA PRO A 141 -19.08 -30.52 -17.78
C PRO A 141 -18.89 -29.32 -18.72
N ALA A 142 -17.79 -29.30 -19.47
CA ALA A 142 -17.45 -28.24 -20.44
C ALA A 142 -18.59 -27.87 -21.40
N SER A 143 -19.46 -28.83 -21.77
CA SER A 143 -20.60 -28.61 -22.68
C SER A 143 -21.66 -27.61 -22.17
N ILE A 144 -21.71 -27.34 -20.86
CA ILE A 144 -22.61 -26.34 -20.27
C ILE A 144 -22.02 -24.93 -20.29
N ASN A 145 -20.69 -24.82 -20.32
CA ASN A 145 -19.97 -23.56 -20.26
C ASN A 145 -20.04 -22.88 -21.62
N ARG A 146 -21.02 -22.00 -21.81
CA ARG A 146 -21.24 -21.26 -23.05
C ARG A 146 -21.07 -19.76 -22.82
N ASN A 147 -20.61 -19.05 -23.83
CA ASN A 147 -20.41 -17.61 -23.75
C ASN A 147 -21.67 -16.87 -23.24
N ARG A 148 -21.50 -15.93 -22.30
CA ARG A 148 -22.53 -15.14 -21.60
C ARG A 148 -23.35 -15.92 -20.57
N TYR A 149 -22.95 -17.13 -20.19
CA TYR A 149 -23.69 -17.92 -19.21
C TYR A 149 -23.17 -17.64 -17.80
N LEU A 150 -24.08 -17.49 -16.85
CA LEU A 150 -23.76 -17.54 -15.43
C LEU A 150 -24.05 -18.96 -14.94
N VAL A 151 -23.07 -19.58 -14.28
CA VAL A 151 -23.24 -20.90 -13.65
C VAL A 151 -23.12 -20.72 -12.15
N ARG A 152 -24.16 -21.14 -11.44
CA ARG A 152 -24.23 -21.14 -9.98
C ARG A 152 -23.91 -22.53 -9.47
N TYR A 153 -23.30 -22.64 -8.32
CA TYR A 153 -23.13 -23.92 -7.64
C TYR A 153 -23.26 -23.78 -6.12
N ARG A 154 -23.64 -24.89 -5.49
CA ARG A 154 -23.71 -25.09 -4.05
C ARG A 154 -23.07 -26.43 -3.70
N ILE A 155 -22.63 -26.58 -2.46
CA ILE A 155 -22.01 -27.84 -2.00
C ILE A 155 -22.79 -28.33 -0.80
N THR A 156 -23.30 -29.56 -0.88
CA THR A 156 -23.88 -30.27 0.26
C THR A 156 -22.88 -31.29 0.75
N VAL A 157 -22.62 -31.30 2.05
CA VAL A 157 -21.73 -32.28 2.70
C VAL A 157 -22.50 -32.99 3.79
N GLU A 158 -22.36 -34.31 3.86
CA GLU A 158 -22.96 -35.18 4.87
C GLU A 158 -21.86 -36.03 5.55
N ASP A 159 -21.89 -36.14 6.87
CA ASP A 159 -21.05 -37.05 7.65
C ASP A 159 -21.64 -38.48 7.69
N ARG A 160 -20.95 -39.40 8.39
CA ARG A 160 -21.40 -40.81 8.50
C ARG A 160 -22.60 -41.02 9.41
N ASP A 161 -22.93 -40.05 10.27
CA ASP A 161 -24.05 -40.09 11.19
C ASP A 161 -25.31 -39.40 10.63
N GLY A 162 -25.19 -38.79 9.44
CA GLY A 162 -26.27 -38.18 8.68
C GLY A 162 -26.45 -36.69 8.95
N ASN A 163 -25.51 -36.02 9.63
CA ASN A 163 -25.53 -34.57 9.75
C ASN A 163 -25.02 -33.94 8.47
N ALA A 164 -25.76 -32.95 7.97
CA ALA A 164 -25.46 -32.33 6.69
C ALA A 164 -25.41 -30.80 6.76
N VAL A 165 -24.63 -30.20 5.86
CA VAL A 165 -24.58 -28.76 5.67
C VAL A 165 -24.55 -28.38 4.19
N LEU A 166 -25.25 -27.29 3.86
CA LEU A 166 -25.27 -26.68 2.53
C LEU A 166 -24.42 -25.41 2.53
N LEU A 167 -23.58 -25.26 1.51
CA LEU A 167 -22.75 -24.07 1.27
C LEU A 167 -23.15 -23.34 -0.02
N PRO A 168 -23.13 -21.98 -0.01
CA PRO A 168 -22.94 -21.11 1.15
C PRO A 168 -24.00 -21.33 2.25
N TYR A 169 -23.63 -21.08 3.50
CA TYR A 169 -24.50 -21.31 4.65
C TYR A 169 -25.81 -20.53 4.52
N GLU A 170 -26.88 -21.03 5.14
CA GLU A 170 -28.23 -20.45 5.01
C GLU A 170 -28.30 -18.97 5.43
N ASP A 171 -27.44 -18.53 6.35
CA ASP A 171 -27.34 -17.14 6.82
C ASP A 171 -26.39 -16.26 5.98
N ASP A 172 -25.81 -16.78 4.91
CA ASP A 172 -25.06 -16.01 3.92
C ASP A 172 -26.04 -15.30 2.96
N PRO A 173 -25.95 -13.96 2.78
CA PRO A 173 -26.82 -13.25 1.86
C PRO A 173 -26.56 -13.57 0.37
N GLN A 174 -25.47 -14.27 0.05
CA GLN A 174 -25.20 -14.83 -1.27
C GLN A 174 -25.41 -16.36 -1.26
N PHE A 175 -26.61 -16.79 -1.64
CA PHE A 175 -27.11 -18.17 -1.53
C PHE A 175 -26.48 -19.22 -2.47
N ASN A 176 -25.41 -18.86 -3.19
CA ASN A 176 -24.66 -19.75 -4.06
C ASN A 176 -23.27 -19.17 -4.35
N PHE A 177 -22.34 -20.04 -4.70
CA PHE A 177 -21.16 -19.63 -5.45
C PHE A 177 -21.53 -19.50 -6.92
N ALA A 178 -20.71 -18.82 -7.71
CA ALA A 178 -20.93 -18.71 -9.14
C ALA A 178 -19.65 -18.35 -9.90
N TYR A 179 -19.67 -18.66 -11.19
CA TYR A 179 -18.70 -18.19 -12.17
C TYR A 179 -19.42 -17.73 -13.44
N PHE A 180 -18.79 -16.81 -14.16
CA PHE A 180 -19.33 -16.24 -15.39
C PHE A 180 -18.49 -16.65 -16.59
N VAL A 181 -19.13 -17.27 -17.58
CA VAL A 181 -18.46 -17.75 -18.78
C VAL A 181 -18.48 -16.67 -19.84
N TYR A 182 -17.32 -16.15 -20.20
CA TYR A 182 -17.22 -15.08 -21.21
C TYR A 182 -15.98 -15.24 -22.10
N ASN A 183 -16.16 -15.05 -23.41
CA ASN A 183 -15.07 -15.17 -24.39
C ASN A 183 -14.20 -13.91 -24.49
N GLY A 184 -14.26 -13.02 -23.51
CA GLY A 184 -13.69 -11.68 -23.56
C GLY A 184 -14.56 -10.69 -24.33
N THR A 185 -14.22 -9.40 -24.19
CA THR A 185 -14.96 -8.31 -24.81
C THR A 185 -14.85 -8.37 -26.34
N PRO A 186 -15.97 -8.46 -27.09
CA PRO A 186 -15.92 -8.54 -28.54
C PRO A 186 -15.53 -7.20 -29.17
N ASN A 187 -15.04 -7.25 -30.42
CA ASN A 187 -14.96 -6.04 -31.25
C ASN A 187 -16.34 -5.38 -31.34
N TRP A 188 -16.38 -4.06 -31.19
CA TRP A 188 -17.62 -3.30 -31.29
C TRP A 188 -17.55 -2.33 -32.48
N GLN A 189 -18.69 -2.11 -33.15
CA GLN A 189 -18.78 -1.18 -34.27
C GLN A 189 -19.96 -0.24 -34.09
N GLY A 190 -19.74 1.03 -34.41
CA GLY A 190 -20.78 2.04 -34.37
C GLY A 190 -20.49 3.23 -35.28
N ALA A 191 -21.55 3.94 -35.64
CA ALA A 191 -21.52 5.17 -36.39
C ALA A 191 -22.13 6.31 -35.56
N ILE A 192 -21.73 7.57 -35.80
CA ILE A 192 -22.29 8.70 -35.04
C ILE A 192 -23.73 8.97 -35.51
N ARG A 193 -23.95 8.97 -36.83
CA ARG A 193 -25.27 9.13 -37.46
C ARG A 193 -25.61 7.94 -38.33
N GLU A 194 -26.90 7.78 -38.58
CA GLU A 194 -27.38 6.85 -39.60
C GLU A 194 -26.82 7.25 -40.99
N GLY A 195 -26.19 6.30 -41.67
CA GLY A 195 -25.55 6.52 -42.97
C GLY A 195 -24.05 6.83 -42.92
N ASP A 196 -23.50 7.19 -41.75
CA ASP A 196 -22.04 7.32 -41.59
C ASP A 196 -21.36 5.95 -41.69
N ALA A 197 -20.10 5.92 -42.14
CA ALA A 197 -19.30 4.70 -42.11
C ALA A 197 -19.02 4.30 -40.64
N PRO A 198 -19.32 3.04 -40.24
CA PRO A 198 -19.05 2.59 -38.89
C PRO A 198 -17.54 2.50 -38.63
N VAL A 199 -17.15 2.82 -37.40
CA VAL A 199 -15.78 2.63 -36.90
C VAL A 199 -15.73 1.38 -36.04
N THR A 200 -14.66 0.59 -36.18
CA THR A 200 -14.42 -0.60 -35.35
C THR A 200 -13.50 -0.28 -34.19
N PHE A 201 -13.91 -0.73 -33.01
CA PHE A 201 -13.15 -0.69 -31.77
C PHE A 201 -12.79 -2.13 -31.41
N SER A 202 -11.51 -2.41 -31.20
CA SER A 202 -11.04 -3.77 -30.87
C SER A 202 -11.55 -4.20 -29.50
N GLY A 203 -11.74 -5.50 -29.29
CA GLY A 203 -12.05 -6.06 -27.97
C GLY A 203 -11.01 -5.68 -26.91
N GLU A 204 -9.73 -5.59 -27.31
CA GLU A 204 -8.63 -5.11 -26.47
C GLU A 204 -8.84 -3.66 -26.02
N LEU A 205 -9.16 -2.73 -26.94
CA LEU A 205 -9.49 -1.35 -26.57
C LEU A 205 -10.72 -1.31 -25.66
N MET A 206 -11.78 -2.06 -25.99
CA MET A 206 -13.01 -2.12 -25.20
C MET A 206 -12.82 -2.76 -23.81
N SER A 207 -11.65 -3.34 -23.53
CA SER A 207 -11.27 -3.90 -22.23
C SER A 207 -9.99 -3.28 -21.65
N SER A 208 -9.55 -2.13 -22.19
CA SER A 208 -8.34 -1.43 -21.73
C SER A 208 -8.51 -0.74 -20.37
N ILE A 209 -9.74 -0.65 -19.88
CA ILE A 209 -10.13 -0.16 -18.56
C ILE A 209 -11.06 -1.20 -17.89
N PRO A 210 -11.38 -1.08 -16.59
CA PRO A 210 -12.30 -1.99 -15.92
C PRO A 210 -13.60 -2.22 -16.71
N THR A 211 -13.91 -3.49 -16.97
CA THR A 211 -15.13 -3.90 -17.68
C THR A 211 -16.10 -4.56 -16.71
N TYR A 212 -17.27 -3.96 -16.52
CA TYR A 212 -18.28 -4.42 -15.58
C TYR A 212 -19.48 -5.01 -16.33
N PHE A 213 -19.85 -6.23 -15.99
CA PHE A 213 -21.03 -6.89 -16.55
C PHE A 213 -22.17 -6.91 -15.54
N LEU A 214 -23.36 -6.49 -15.94
CA LEU A 214 -24.60 -6.68 -15.21
C LEU A 214 -25.48 -7.70 -15.94
N LEU A 215 -25.81 -8.80 -15.26
CA LEU A 215 -26.86 -9.72 -15.72
C LEU A 215 -28.16 -9.37 -14.99
N SER A 216 -29.23 -9.13 -15.75
CA SER A 216 -30.55 -8.79 -15.20
C SER A 216 -31.67 -9.19 -16.19
N LYS A 217 -32.94 -9.02 -15.80
CA LYS A 217 -34.08 -9.15 -16.73
C LYS A 217 -34.22 -7.85 -17.53
N SER A 218 -34.49 -7.94 -18.84
CA SER A 218 -34.73 -6.75 -19.67
C SER A 218 -35.87 -5.89 -19.13
N SER A 219 -36.95 -6.50 -18.65
CA SER A 219 -38.05 -5.78 -17.99
C SER A 219 -37.61 -5.01 -16.74
N TRP A 220 -36.61 -5.48 -16.00
CA TRP A 220 -36.09 -4.80 -14.81
C TRP A 220 -35.13 -3.68 -15.18
N VAL A 221 -34.28 -3.89 -16.18
CA VAL A 221 -33.44 -2.84 -16.76
C VAL A 221 -34.33 -1.71 -17.28
N ASP A 222 -35.35 -2.03 -18.07
CA ASP A 222 -36.28 -1.05 -18.62
C ASP A 222 -37.10 -0.33 -17.54
N ASP A 223 -37.68 -1.05 -16.59
CA ASP A 223 -38.44 -0.45 -15.48
C ASP A 223 -37.55 0.47 -14.61
N SER A 224 -36.32 0.05 -14.32
CA SER A 224 -35.39 0.82 -13.48
C SER A 224 -34.83 2.06 -14.19
N GLN A 225 -34.40 1.91 -15.45
CA GLN A 225 -33.68 2.96 -16.16
C GLN A 225 -34.59 3.81 -17.03
N PHE A 226 -35.74 3.30 -17.47
CA PHE A 226 -36.62 4.00 -18.41
C PHE A 226 -38.08 4.04 -17.94
N GLY A 227 -38.40 3.45 -16.78
CA GLY A 227 -39.76 3.39 -16.22
C GLY A 227 -40.15 4.57 -15.33
N GLY A 228 -39.24 5.50 -15.01
CA GLY A 228 -39.59 6.73 -14.27
C GLY A 228 -39.60 6.61 -12.74
N TYR A 229 -38.96 5.60 -12.16
CA TYR A 229 -38.92 5.42 -10.70
C TYR A 229 -38.21 6.56 -9.96
N GLY A 230 -38.91 7.17 -8.99
CA GLY A 230 -38.44 8.33 -8.20
C GLY A 230 -37.88 8.02 -6.80
N GLY A 231 -37.99 6.77 -6.32
CA GLY A 231 -37.57 6.38 -4.97
C GLY A 231 -36.05 6.26 -4.79
N SER A 232 -35.64 5.84 -3.58
CA SER A 232 -34.23 5.61 -3.22
C SER A 232 -33.95 4.16 -2.79
N GLU A 233 -34.96 3.30 -2.83
CA GLU A 233 -34.85 1.89 -2.48
C GLU A 233 -34.18 1.09 -3.63
N TYR A 234 -33.51 0.00 -3.27
CA TYR A 234 -32.82 -0.89 -4.20
C TYR A 234 -33.72 -2.06 -4.61
N LEU A 235 -34.62 -1.79 -5.56
CA LEU A 235 -35.72 -2.71 -5.87
C LEU A 235 -35.34 -3.86 -6.83
N TRP A 236 -34.39 -3.62 -7.74
CA TRP A 236 -34.11 -4.55 -8.84
C TRP A 236 -32.91 -5.45 -8.55
N PRO A 237 -33.08 -6.78 -8.59
CA PRO A 237 -31.98 -7.72 -8.45
C PRO A 237 -31.13 -7.82 -9.71
N GLY A 238 -29.84 -8.12 -9.55
CA GLY A 238 -28.93 -8.42 -10.65
C GLY A 238 -27.70 -9.20 -10.18
N THR A 239 -26.87 -9.60 -11.13
CA THR A 239 -25.53 -10.14 -10.86
C THR A 239 -24.53 -9.18 -11.48
N LEU A 240 -23.60 -8.65 -10.68
CA LEU A 240 -22.46 -7.90 -11.22
C LEU A 240 -21.24 -8.82 -11.31
N VAL A 241 -20.48 -8.72 -12.40
CA VAL A 241 -19.23 -9.48 -12.59
C VAL A 241 -18.09 -8.52 -12.90
N TYR A 242 -16.97 -8.70 -12.21
CA TYR A 242 -15.73 -7.96 -12.42
C TYR A 242 -14.53 -8.75 -11.89
N ASP A 243 -13.42 -8.75 -12.64
CA ASP A 243 -12.12 -9.32 -12.23
C ASP A 243 -12.26 -10.78 -11.76
N GLY A 244 -12.97 -11.60 -12.55
CA GLY A 244 -13.33 -12.98 -12.22
C GLY A 244 -14.28 -13.20 -11.03
N LYS A 245 -14.66 -12.15 -10.29
CA LYS A 245 -15.56 -12.26 -9.14
C LYS A 245 -17.02 -12.02 -9.56
N VAL A 246 -17.89 -12.92 -9.13
CA VAL A 246 -19.34 -12.84 -9.33
C VAL A 246 -20.00 -12.35 -8.04
N TYR A 247 -20.65 -11.20 -8.11
CA TYR A 247 -21.47 -10.63 -7.05
C TYR A 247 -22.93 -10.92 -7.38
N ASP A 248 -23.43 -12.06 -6.93
CA ASP A 248 -24.75 -12.55 -7.27
C ASP A 248 -25.82 -12.04 -6.30
N HIS A 249 -27.06 -11.95 -6.79
CA HIS A 249 -28.21 -11.47 -6.01
C HIS A 249 -28.04 -10.07 -5.40
N ILE A 250 -27.16 -9.24 -5.95
CA ILE A 250 -27.06 -7.84 -5.56
C ILE A 250 -28.31 -7.08 -5.99
N ARG A 251 -28.43 -5.84 -5.53
CA ARG A 251 -29.53 -4.96 -5.92
C ARG A 251 -29.02 -3.69 -6.56
N TYR A 252 -29.80 -3.11 -7.45
CA TYR A 252 -29.49 -1.84 -8.09
C TYR A 252 -30.73 -0.95 -8.19
N ARG A 253 -30.49 0.33 -8.48
CA ARG A 253 -31.51 1.35 -8.73
C ARG A 253 -30.96 2.47 -9.62
N PRO A 254 -31.82 3.28 -10.25
CA PRO A 254 -31.38 4.55 -10.81
C PRO A 254 -30.99 5.53 -9.68
N ARG A 255 -30.03 6.43 -9.96
CA ARG A 255 -29.67 7.57 -9.07
C ARG A 255 -29.92 8.92 -9.76
N GLY A 256 -29.79 10.00 -8.99
CA GLY A 256 -30.08 11.37 -9.44
C GLY A 256 -31.44 11.85 -8.97
N GLY A 257 -31.64 13.18 -8.98
CA GLY A 257 -32.88 13.83 -8.56
C GLY A 257 -33.76 14.19 -9.76
N VAL A 258 -33.86 15.51 -10.02
CA VAL A 258 -34.75 16.11 -11.02
C VAL A 258 -34.53 15.57 -12.44
N HIS A 259 -33.28 15.28 -12.81
CA HIS A 259 -32.92 14.94 -14.19
C HIS A 259 -32.60 13.47 -14.42
N ARG A 260 -32.92 12.59 -13.45
CA ARG A 260 -32.62 11.15 -13.42
C ARG A 260 -32.81 10.41 -14.75
N PHE A 261 -33.84 10.76 -15.52
CA PHE A 261 -34.22 10.09 -16.77
C PHE A 261 -34.19 10.99 -18.02
N GLN A 262 -33.69 12.22 -17.91
CA GLN A 262 -33.82 13.19 -19.00
C GLN A 262 -32.80 12.98 -20.12
N TYR A 263 -31.74 12.22 -19.86
CA TYR A 263 -30.56 12.16 -20.73
C TYR A 263 -30.50 10.95 -21.65
N GLY A 264 -31.42 10.00 -21.49
CA GLY A 264 -31.44 8.70 -22.18
C GLY A 264 -30.32 7.73 -21.75
N LYS A 265 -29.16 8.23 -21.32
CA LYS A 265 -28.14 7.46 -20.61
C LYS A 265 -28.22 7.80 -19.12
N ASN A 266 -28.70 6.84 -18.32
CA ASN A 266 -29.07 7.09 -16.93
C ASN A 266 -28.01 6.59 -15.96
N PHE A 267 -28.08 7.12 -14.76
CA PHE A 267 -27.13 6.86 -13.69
C PHE A 267 -27.53 5.63 -12.88
N TRP A 268 -26.55 4.79 -12.57
CA TRP A 268 -26.77 3.57 -11.81
C TRP A 268 -26.25 3.70 -10.38
N LYS A 269 -26.87 2.96 -9.47
CA LYS A 269 -26.34 2.73 -8.13
C LYS A 269 -26.57 1.29 -7.73
N PHE A 270 -25.54 0.67 -7.17
CA PHE A 270 -25.52 -0.73 -6.76
C PHE A 270 -25.40 -0.84 -5.24
N ASP A 271 -25.97 -1.91 -4.68
CA ASP A 271 -25.91 -2.30 -3.27
C ASP A 271 -25.50 -3.76 -3.20
N PHE A 272 -24.30 -3.99 -2.67
CA PHE A 272 -23.67 -5.30 -2.58
C PHE A 272 -24.07 -6.00 -1.28
N ASN A 273 -24.03 -7.32 -1.31
CA ASN A 273 -24.42 -8.13 -0.15
C ASN A 273 -23.37 -8.00 0.96
N ARG A 274 -23.83 -7.98 2.22
CA ARG A 274 -22.94 -7.93 3.37
C ARG A 274 -22.00 -9.14 3.36
N GLY A 275 -20.71 -8.92 3.59
CA GLY A 275 -19.68 -9.98 3.47
C GLY A 275 -19.20 -10.23 2.04
N HIS A 276 -19.84 -9.64 1.03
CA HIS A 276 -19.52 -9.77 -0.39
C HIS A 276 -19.38 -8.38 -1.04
N ARG A 277 -18.60 -7.51 -0.41
CA ARG A 277 -18.38 -6.13 -0.86
C ARG A 277 -17.55 -6.09 -2.14
N PHE A 278 -17.73 -5.03 -2.92
CA PHE A 278 -17.10 -4.86 -4.22
C PHE A 278 -15.66 -4.35 -4.10
N GLN A 279 -14.70 -5.10 -4.62
CA GLN A 279 -13.31 -4.64 -4.69
C GLN A 279 -13.09 -3.85 -5.98
N ALA A 280 -13.15 -2.53 -5.89
CA ALA A 280 -12.83 -1.64 -7.00
C ALA A 280 -11.30 -1.48 -7.17
N ARG A 281 -10.90 -1.05 -8.37
CA ARG A 281 -9.53 -0.68 -8.72
C ARG A 281 -9.50 0.75 -9.28
N ASP A 282 -8.40 1.46 -9.09
CA ASP A 282 -8.17 2.77 -9.71
C ASP A 282 -7.83 2.65 -11.21
N GLU A 283 -7.62 3.81 -11.87
CA GLU A 283 -7.26 3.88 -13.30
C GLU A 283 -5.94 3.15 -13.64
N TYR A 284 -5.11 2.86 -12.63
CA TYR A 284 -3.82 2.18 -12.75
C TYR A 284 -3.95 0.67 -12.47
N GLY A 285 -5.16 0.16 -12.27
CA GLY A 285 -5.41 -1.24 -11.96
C GLY A 285 -5.07 -1.65 -10.51
N ARG A 286 -4.77 -0.69 -9.63
CA ARG A 286 -4.46 -0.96 -8.21
C ARG A 286 -5.75 -1.04 -7.43
N LYS A 287 -5.85 -2.01 -6.51
CA LYS A 287 -7.00 -2.12 -5.60
C LYS A 287 -7.08 -0.90 -4.69
N TYR A 288 -8.27 -0.34 -4.51
CA TYR A 288 -8.53 0.57 -3.38
C TYR A 288 -8.35 -0.19 -2.06
N LYS A 289 -8.03 0.54 -0.98
CA LYS A 289 -7.76 -0.05 0.34
C LYS A 289 -8.99 -0.73 0.94
N THR A 290 -10.18 -0.29 0.53
CA THR A 290 -11.46 -0.75 1.03
C THR A 290 -12.30 -1.44 -0.05
N GLU A 291 -13.07 -2.44 0.36
CA GLU A 291 -14.16 -2.99 -0.45
C GLU A 291 -15.45 -2.19 -0.22
N TRP A 292 -16.20 -1.94 -1.28
CA TRP A 292 -17.35 -1.05 -1.26
C TRP A 292 -18.67 -1.80 -1.04
N SER A 293 -19.47 -1.30 -0.09
CA SER A 293 -20.85 -1.77 0.11
C SER A 293 -21.80 -1.27 -0.99
N LYS A 294 -21.50 -0.09 -1.56
CA LYS A 294 -22.31 0.55 -2.59
C LYS A 294 -21.40 1.18 -3.63
N MET A 295 -21.87 1.21 -4.87
CA MET A 295 -21.14 1.81 -5.99
C MET A 295 -22.06 2.74 -6.78
N ASN A 296 -21.57 3.92 -7.15
CA ASN A 296 -22.32 4.91 -7.94
C ASN A 296 -21.72 5.03 -9.34
N PHE A 297 -22.56 5.10 -10.36
CA PHE A 297 -22.13 5.46 -11.71
C PHE A 297 -22.64 6.86 -12.06
N SER A 298 -21.71 7.74 -12.42
CA SER A 298 -22.02 8.91 -13.25
C SER A 298 -22.22 8.47 -14.70
N SER A 299 -23.32 8.89 -15.32
CA SER A 299 -23.60 8.63 -16.73
C SER A 299 -22.70 9.43 -17.66
N ILE A 300 -21.84 10.31 -17.13
CA ILE A 300 -20.93 11.20 -17.85
C ILE A 300 -21.65 12.05 -18.92
N VAL A 301 -22.94 12.30 -18.67
CA VAL A 301 -23.82 13.12 -19.51
C VAL A 301 -24.35 14.29 -18.70
N GLN A 302 -24.10 15.48 -19.23
CA GLN A 302 -24.57 16.74 -18.69
C GLN A 302 -25.99 17.09 -19.11
N GLN A 303 -26.61 18.00 -18.35
CA GLN A 303 -27.88 18.60 -18.71
C GLN A 303 -27.83 19.23 -20.10
N VAL A 304 -28.75 18.80 -20.97
CA VAL A 304 -28.82 19.25 -22.37
C VAL A 304 -28.95 20.78 -22.49
N ASN A 305 -29.63 21.41 -21.52
CA ASN A 305 -29.83 22.86 -21.51
C ASN A 305 -28.53 23.67 -21.29
N PHE A 306 -27.47 23.05 -20.75
CA PHE A 306 -26.18 23.74 -20.54
C PHE A 306 -25.16 23.49 -21.64
N GLN A 307 -25.46 22.61 -22.62
CA GLN A 307 -24.65 22.38 -23.83
C GLN A 307 -23.30 21.67 -23.60
N HIS A 308 -23.05 21.13 -22.39
CA HIS A 308 -21.78 20.48 -22.01
C HIS A 308 -21.76 18.96 -22.24
N ARG A 309 -22.70 18.41 -23.01
CA ARG A 309 -22.76 16.97 -23.25
C ARG A 309 -21.50 16.52 -23.98
N GLY A 310 -20.87 15.44 -23.50
CA GLY A 310 -19.59 14.97 -24.03
C GLY A 310 -18.38 15.36 -23.17
N GLU A 311 -18.55 15.89 -21.96
CA GLU A 311 -17.41 16.04 -21.03
C GLU A 311 -16.84 14.69 -20.54
N GLN A 312 -17.64 13.62 -20.62
CA GLN A 312 -17.19 12.23 -20.52
C GLN A 312 -16.36 11.90 -19.27
N GLY A 313 -16.66 12.55 -18.14
CA GLY A 313 -15.99 12.32 -16.85
C GLY A 313 -14.99 13.42 -16.48
N LEU A 314 -14.66 14.34 -17.39
CA LEU A 314 -13.74 15.45 -17.13
C LEU A 314 -14.18 16.30 -15.92
N PHE A 315 -15.47 16.61 -15.79
CA PHE A 315 -15.92 17.57 -14.78
C PHE A 315 -15.84 16.98 -13.36
N GLU A 316 -16.42 15.80 -13.17
CA GLU A 316 -16.39 15.13 -11.87
C GLU A 316 -15.00 14.56 -11.55
N GLY A 317 -14.32 13.96 -12.52
CA GLY A 317 -12.97 13.39 -12.36
C GLY A 317 -11.95 14.45 -11.93
N VAL A 318 -11.83 15.54 -12.72
CA VAL A 318 -10.93 16.67 -12.37
C VAL A 318 -11.41 17.36 -11.10
N GLY A 319 -12.73 17.56 -10.94
CA GLY A 319 -13.32 18.24 -9.80
C GLY A 319 -12.99 17.57 -8.46
N PHE A 320 -13.26 16.26 -8.33
CA PHE A 320 -12.95 15.53 -7.09
C PHE A 320 -11.44 15.51 -6.82
N ARG A 321 -10.63 15.31 -7.86
CA ARG A 321 -9.17 15.29 -7.71
C ARG A 321 -8.61 16.65 -7.28
N LEU A 322 -9.16 17.77 -7.75
CA LEU A 322 -8.79 19.12 -7.28
C LEU A 322 -9.08 19.31 -5.79
N PHE A 323 -10.21 18.81 -5.27
CA PHE A 323 -10.49 18.86 -3.83
C PHE A 323 -9.47 18.05 -3.04
N GLU A 324 -9.20 16.82 -3.48
CA GLU A 324 -8.23 15.94 -2.81
C GLU A 324 -6.83 16.56 -2.76
N LEU A 325 -6.33 17.07 -3.90
CA LEU A 325 -5.04 17.75 -3.98
C LEU A 325 -4.99 19.04 -3.13
N CYS A 326 -6.15 19.62 -2.81
CA CYS A 326 -6.26 20.76 -1.92
C CYS A 326 -6.48 20.37 -0.44
N GLY A 327 -6.28 19.10 -0.06
CA GLY A 327 -6.42 18.64 1.33
C GLY A 327 -7.88 18.57 1.82
N VAL A 328 -8.82 18.39 0.89
CA VAL A 328 -10.22 18.11 1.21
C VAL A 328 -10.57 16.74 0.66
N GLU A 329 -10.87 15.80 1.54
CA GLU A 329 -11.21 14.44 1.16
C GLU A 329 -12.42 14.44 0.22
N ALA A 330 -12.31 13.67 -0.85
CA ALA A 330 -13.21 13.69 -1.99
C ALA A 330 -13.30 12.29 -2.58
N CYS A 331 -14.44 11.97 -3.19
CA CYS A 331 -14.69 10.62 -3.68
C CYS A 331 -13.64 10.19 -4.71
N LYS A 332 -13.10 8.98 -4.54
CA LYS A 332 -12.30 8.33 -5.58
C LYS A 332 -13.16 8.03 -6.80
N THR A 333 -12.57 8.20 -7.98
CA THR A 333 -13.24 7.95 -9.25
C THR A 333 -12.34 7.19 -10.20
N HIS A 334 -12.98 6.42 -11.08
CA HIS A 334 -12.33 5.72 -12.18
C HIS A 334 -13.33 5.43 -13.29
N HIS A 335 -12.86 5.30 -14.52
CA HIS A 335 -13.69 4.96 -15.65
C HIS A 335 -13.96 3.45 -15.71
N ALA A 336 -15.13 3.09 -16.19
CA ALA A 336 -15.47 1.70 -16.49
C ALA A 336 -16.27 1.57 -17.78
N GLN A 337 -16.01 0.51 -18.54
CA GLN A 337 -16.88 0.05 -19.61
C GLN A 337 -18.01 -0.78 -19.00
N PHE A 338 -19.25 -0.45 -19.33
CA PHE A 338 -20.42 -1.13 -18.78
C PHE A 338 -21.14 -1.97 -19.83
N TYR A 339 -21.37 -3.24 -19.49
CA TYR A 339 -22.10 -4.21 -20.31
C TYR A 339 -23.31 -4.73 -19.55
N VAL A 340 -24.46 -4.76 -20.20
CA VAL A 340 -25.70 -5.31 -19.63
C VAL A 340 -26.16 -6.49 -20.48
N ILE A 341 -26.30 -7.64 -19.84
CA ILE A 341 -26.73 -8.90 -20.47
C ILE A 341 -28.14 -9.19 -19.97
N ASP A 342 -29.11 -8.61 -20.67
CA ASP A 342 -30.53 -8.72 -20.35
C ASP A 342 -31.36 -9.36 -21.48
N GLU A 343 -30.72 -9.64 -22.61
CA GLU A 343 -31.29 -10.28 -23.79
C GLU A 343 -30.61 -11.61 -24.14
N SER A 344 -31.38 -12.53 -24.73
CA SER A 344 -30.88 -13.86 -25.11
C SER A 344 -29.72 -13.82 -26.11
N ARG A 345 -29.68 -12.77 -26.94
CA ARG A 345 -28.60 -12.48 -27.87
C ARG A 345 -28.53 -10.97 -28.14
N PRO A 346 -27.33 -10.40 -28.38
CA PRO A 346 -27.20 -9.02 -28.84
C PRO A 346 -27.92 -8.83 -30.18
N ALA A 347 -28.61 -7.70 -30.36
CA ALA A 347 -29.19 -7.33 -31.64
C ALA A 347 -28.08 -6.96 -32.65
N ARG A 348 -28.42 -6.97 -33.94
CA ARG A 348 -27.49 -6.61 -35.03
C ARG A 348 -27.27 -5.09 -35.20
N SER A 349 -27.70 -4.28 -34.24
CA SER A 349 -27.51 -2.83 -34.25
C SER A 349 -26.56 -2.40 -33.13
N GLN A 350 -25.85 -1.28 -33.33
CA GLN A 350 -24.95 -0.73 -32.30
C GLN A 350 -25.69 -0.43 -30.99
N TYR A 351 -26.99 -0.08 -31.05
CA TYR A 351 -27.82 0.27 -29.89
C TYR A 351 -28.45 -0.94 -29.17
N GLY A 352 -28.43 -2.12 -29.78
CA GLY A 352 -28.99 -3.35 -29.21
C GLY A 352 -27.92 -4.36 -28.82
N SER A 353 -26.66 -3.94 -28.75
CA SER A 353 -25.57 -4.77 -28.23
C SER A 353 -25.59 -4.83 -26.69
N ASP A 354 -24.84 -5.75 -26.08
CA ASP A 354 -24.66 -5.77 -24.62
C ASP A 354 -23.90 -4.53 -24.10
N TYR A 355 -23.16 -3.82 -24.98
CA TYR A 355 -22.40 -2.63 -24.61
C TYR A 355 -23.34 -1.45 -24.30
N TYR A 356 -23.23 -0.90 -23.09
CA TYR A 356 -24.03 0.23 -22.60
C TYR A 356 -23.27 1.55 -22.53
N GLY A 357 -21.95 1.58 -22.75
CA GLY A 357 -21.18 2.82 -22.75
C GLY A 357 -20.08 2.89 -21.70
N LEU A 358 -19.36 4.01 -21.75
CA LEU A 358 -18.37 4.42 -20.76
C LEU A 358 -19.08 5.08 -19.58
N TYR A 359 -18.70 4.77 -18.35
CA TYR A 359 -19.24 5.42 -17.14
C TYR A 359 -18.07 5.87 -16.26
N LEU A 360 -18.31 6.91 -15.45
CA LEU A 360 -17.39 7.27 -14.36
C LEU A 360 -17.96 6.68 -13.08
N VAL A 361 -17.20 5.77 -12.47
CA VAL A 361 -17.52 5.15 -11.19
C VAL A 361 -17.11 6.12 -10.09
N ILE A 362 -17.97 6.31 -9.10
CA ILE A 362 -17.76 7.24 -7.99
C ILE A 362 -17.97 6.49 -6.68
N GLU A 363 -16.96 6.58 -5.82
CA GLU A 363 -16.96 6.07 -4.45
C GLU A 363 -18.20 6.55 -3.66
N GLN A 364 -18.72 5.69 -2.79
CA GLN A 364 -19.84 6.05 -1.92
C GLN A 364 -19.33 6.71 -0.64
N MET A 365 -19.85 7.90 -0.33
CA MET A 365 -19.56 8.62 0.92
C MET A 365 -20.18 7.94 2.15
N ASP A 366 -19.60 6.87 2.67
CA ASP A 366 -20.04 6.15 3.88
C ASP A 366 -18.85 5.79 4.79
N GLY A 367 -19.01 4.84 5.72
CA GLY A 367 -17.90 4.42 6.58
C GLY A 367 -16.69 3.89 5.81
N GLN A 368 -16.89 3.27 4.63
CA GLN A 368 -15.77 2.76 3.82
C GLN A 368 -14.99 3.92 3.18
N PHE A 369 -15.66 5.02 2.84
CA PHE A 369 -14.98 6.26 2.44
C PHE A 369 -14.10 6.80 3.58
N LEU A 370 -14.55 6.76 4.83
CA LEU A 370 -13.70 7.22 5.94
C LEU A 370 -12.44 6.34 6.05
N ASP A 371 -12.62 5.01 6.00
CA ASP A 371 -11.51 4.05 6.05
C ASP A 371 -10.52 4.22 4.88
N GLU A 372 -11.00 4.40 3.64
CA GLU A 372 -10.18 4.58 2.43
C GLU A 372 -9.25 5.80 2.56
N HIS A 373 -9.80 6.88 3.13
CA HIS A 373 -9.11 8.16 3.29
C HIS A 373 -8.39 8.29 4.65
N GLY A 374 -8.35 7.23 5.46
CA GLY A 374 -7.66 7.22 6.75
C GLY A 374 -8.28 8.15 7.80
N LEU A 375 -9.57 8.45 7.66
CA LEU A 375 -10.34 9.25 8.60
C LEU A 375 -10.94 8.37 9.70
N PRO A 376 -11.00 8.84 10.95
CA PRO A 376 -11.63 8.09 12.03
C PRO A 376 -13.14 7.94 11.81
N ASP A 377 -13.71 6.79 12.16
CA ASP A 377 -15.12 6.49 11.93
C ASP A 377 -16.06 7.45 12.71
N GLY A 378 -16.74 8.31 11.97
CA GLY A 378 -17.53 9.42 12.48
C GLY A 378 -18.82 9.63 11.71
N ASN A 379 -19.65 10.56 12.19
CA ASN A 379 -20.93 10.86 11.58
C ASN A 379 -20.74 11.60 10.26
N LEU A 380 -21.30 11.02 9.18
CA LEU A 380 -21.41 11.66 7.88
C LEU A 380 -22.85 12.04 7.62
N TYR A 381 -23.07 13.30 7.26
CA TYR A 381 -24.38 13.86 6.97
C TYR A 381 -24.46 14.32 5.54
N LYS A 382 -25.32 13.69 4.74
CA LYS A 382 -25.70 14.22 3.43
C LYS A 382 -26.55 15.46 3.64
N ILE A 383 -26.14 16.59 3.09
CA ILE A 383 -26.90 17.83 3.23
C ILE A 383 -27.92 17.94 2.09
N GLU A 384 -29.18 18.15 2.45
CA GLU A 384 -30.29 18.39 1.53
C GLU A 384 -31.24 19.43 2.14
N GLY A 385 -31.64 20.45 1.36
CA GLY A 385 -32.47 21.55 1.84
C GLY A 385 -31.89 22.27 3.07
N HIS A 386 -30.56 22.35 3.13
CA HIS A 386 -29.80 22.89 4.26
C HIS A 386 -30.00 22.13 5.59
N SER A 387 -30.32 20.84 5.52
CA SER A 387 -30.47 19.95 6.68
C SER A 387 -29.64 18.69 6.52
N GLY A 388 -29.13 18.13 7.62
CA GLY A 388 -28.31 16.92 7.61
C GLY A 388 -29.11 15.63 7.73
N GLN A 389 -29.00 14.74 6.75
CA GLN A 389 -29.48 13.37 6.82
C GLN A 389 -28.31 12.43 7.08
N SER A 390 -28.45 11.52 8.05
CA SER A 390 -27.38 10.58 8.39
C SER A 390 -27.10 9.65 7.20
N ASN A 391 -25.81 9.51 6.88
CA ASN A 391 -25.30 8.64 5.82
C ASN A 391 -24.22 7.68 6.34
N ASN A 392 -23.52 8.06 7.42
CA ASN A 392 -22.74 7.18 8.29
C ASN A 392 -22.96 7.58 9.75
N GLN A 393 -22.86 6.61 10.66
CA GLN A 393 -22.96 6.81 12.10
C GLN A 393 -21.72 6.22 12.78
N GLY A 394 -20.87 7.09 13.31
CA GLY A 394 -19.67 6.65 14.05
C GLY A 394 -20.04 6.02 15.40
N PRO A 395 -19.29 5.01 15.88
CA PRO A 395 -19.63 4.23 17.06
C PRO A 395 -19.56 5.03 18.37
N THR A 396 -18.74 6.09 18.42
CA THR A 396 -18.55 6.96 19.61
C THR A 396 -19.40 8.22 19.56
N GLN A 397 -20.12 8.46 18.47
CA GLN A 397 -20.82 9.71 18.23
C GLN A 397 -22.32 9.62 18.50
N VAL A 398 -22.98 10.78 18.52
CA VAL A 398 -24.42 10.87 18.82
C VAL A 398 -25.23 10.19 17.72
N THR A 399 -26.27 9.44 18.11
CA THR A 399 -27.12 8.66 17.19
C THR A 399 -28.39 9.39 16.74
N ASN A 400 -28.62 10.59 17.28
CA ASN A 400 -29.86 11.35 17.11
C ASN A 400 -29.70 12.62 16.25
N ARG A 401 -28.51 12.82 15.64
CA ARG A 401 -28.17 13.99 14.80
C ARG A 401 -28.16 15.34 15.56
N SER A 402 -28.03 15.30 16.89
CA SER A 402 -28.01 16.53 17.70
C SER A 402 -26.77 17.39 17.47
N ASP A 403 -25.63 16.78 17.15
CA ASP A 403 -24.38 17.39 16.70
C ASP A 403 -24.58 18.31 15.47
N VAL A 404 -25.06 17.77 14.35
CA VAL A 404 -25.24 18.52 13.11
C VAL A 404 -26.36 19.55 13.22
N SER A 405 -27.44 19.21 13.93
CA SER A 405 -28.53 20.16 14.17
C SER A 405 -28.07 21.34 15.04
N SER A 406 -27.23 21.08 16.04
CA SER A 406 -26.64 22.13 16.91
C SER A 406 -25.63 22.98 16.16
N PHE A 407 -24.78 22.37 15.32
CA PHE A 407 -23.85 23.10 14.47
C PHE A 407 -24.58 24.03 13.49
N ILE A 408 -25.57 23.50 12.77
CA ILE A 408 -26.40 24.27 11.82
C ILE A 408 -27.13 25.42 12.52
N SER A 409 -27.81 25.16 13.63
CA SER A 409 -28.52 26.21 14.39
C SER A 409 -27.57 27.19 15.08
N GLY A 410 -26.32 26.79 15.34
CA GLY A 410 -25.27 27.63 15.90
C GLY A 410 -24.88 28.77 14.97
N TYR A 411 -24.74 28.51 13.67
CA TYR A 411 -24.41 29.55 12.69
C TYR A 411 -25.63 30.14 11.97
N ARG A 412 -26.75 29.41 11.83
CA ARG A 412 -27.91 29.90 11.05
C ARG A 412 -28.70 30.93 11.86
N GLY A 413 -28.93 32.11 11.28
CA GLY A 413 -29.61 33.23 11.96
C GLY A 413 -28.80 33.90 13.08
N ARG A 414 -27.52 33.52 13.25
CA ARG A 414 -26.59 34.09 14.24
C ARG A 414 -25.27 34.49 13.59
N ASN A 415 -24.44 35.25 14.29
CA ASN A 415 -23.07 35.56 13.89
C ASN A 415 -22.09 35.03 14.96
N PRO A 416 -21.65 33.76 14.85
CA PRO A 416 -20.72 33.17 15.81
C PRO A 416 -19.39 33.93 15.88
N THR A 417 -18.73 33.86 17.04
CA THR A 417 -17.39 34.42 17.23
C THR A 417 -16.33 33.60 16.49
N GLU A 418 -15.15 34.18 16.29
CA GLU A 418 -13.97 33.47 15.77
C GLU A 418 -13.69 32.20 16.58
N GLN A 419 -13.70 32.29 17.92
CA GLN A 419 -13.44 31.15 18.80
C GLN A 419 -14.47 30.03 18.61
N TRP A 420 -15.74 30.38 18.38
CA TRP A 420 -16.77 29.38 18.10
C TRP A 420 -16.45 28.62 16.81
N TRP A 421 -16.08 29.33 15.74
CA TRP A 421 -15.68 28.72 14.48
C TRP A 421 -14.46 27.79 14.65
N ARG A 422 -13.40 28.24 15.33
CA ARG A 422 -12.20 27.43 15.59
C ARG A 422 -12.48 26.16 16.40
N SER A 423 -13.53 26.20 17.24
CA SER A 423 -13.94 25.08 18.09
C SER A 423 -14.89 24.09 17.40
N ASN A 424 -15.58 24.49 16.32
CA ASN A 424 -16.64 23.68 15.71
C ASN A 424 -16.38 23.31 14.24
N LEU A 425 -15.48 24.00 13.54
CA LEU A 425 -15.20 23.80 12.11
C LEU A 425 -13.69 23.67 11.91
N ASN A 426 -13.28 22.73 11.07
CA ASN A 426 -11.94 22.70 10.53
C ASN A 426 -11.80 23.84 9.50
N ILE A 427 -11.28 24.99 9.96
CA ILE A 427 -11.25 26.22 9.17
C ILE A 427 -10.37 26.05 7.94
N GLU A 428 -9.18 25.48 8.08
CA GLU A 428 -8.23 25.29 6.99
C GLU A 428 -8.84 24.45 5.86
N LYS A 429 -9.39 23.27 6.17
CA LYS A 429 -10.10 22.44 5.19
C LYS A 429 -11.28 23.17 4.56
N TYR A 430 -12.04 23.96 5.33
CA TYR A 430 -13.13 24.74 4.75
C TYR A 430 -12.64 25.83 3.78
N LEU A 431 -11.51 26.48 4.06
CA LEU A 431 -10.92 27.47 3.15
C LEU A 431 -10.43 26.80 1.86
N SER A 432 -9.81 25.62 1.93
CA SER A 432 -9.49 24.79 0.77
C SER A 432 -10.73 24.40 -0.03
N TYR A 433 -11.75 23.88 0.64
CA TYR A 433 -13.04 23.53 0.03
C TYR A 433 -13.61 24.75 -0.70
N ARG A 434 -13.62 25.91 -0.03
CA ARG A 434 -14.15 27.15 -0.57
C ARG A 434 -13.39 27.61 -1.82
N THR A 435 -12.06 27.52 -1.82
CA THR A 435 -11.21 27.86 -2.96
C THR A 435 -11.52 26.98 -4.17
N VAL A 436 -11.63 25.66 -3.98
CA VAL A 436 -11.93 24.74 -5.09
C VAL A 436 -13.36 24.96 -5.61
N VAL A 437 -14.35 25.21 -4.74
CA VAL A 437 -15.70 25.57 -5.20
C VAL A 437 -15.68 26.80 -6.11
N GLU A 438 -14.88 27.83 -5.78
CA GLU A 438 -14.73 28.99 -6.66
C GLU A 438 -14.00 28.64 -7.97
N SER A 439 -13.02 27.74 -7.91
CA SER A 439 -12.19 27.30 -9.05
C SER A 439 -12.99 26.55 -10.10
N ILE A 440 -13.85 25.61 -9.68
CA ILE A 440 -14.64 24.79 -10.60
C ILE A 440 -16.07 25.32 -10.78
N HIS A 441 -16.45 26.40 -10.10
CA HIS A 441 -17.81 26.96 -10.11
C HIS A 441 -18.87 25.92 -9.66
N HIS A 442 -18.63 25.26 -8.52
CA HIS A 442 -19.57 24.32 -7.89
C HIS A 442 -20.69 25.07 -7.16
N TYR A 443 -21.58 25.72 -7.90
CA TYR A 443 -22.44 26.78 -7.38
C TYR A 443 -23.84 26.34 -6.95
N ASP A 444 -24.25 25.13 -7.33
CA ASP A 444 -25.54 24.53 -6.94
C ASP A 444 -25.63 24.25 -5.42
N ILE A 445 -24.49 24.30 -4.71
CA ILE A 445 -24.43 24.20 -3.25
C ILE A 445 -25.21 25.30 -2.52
N ALA A 446 -25.51 26.40 -3.21
CA ALA A 446 -26.26 27.53 -2.64
C ALA A 446 -27.67 27.17 -2.16
N TYR A 447 -28.22 26.05 -2.65
CA TYR A 447 -29.52 25.51 -2.25
C TYR A 447 -29.44 24.50 -1.10
N GLY A 448 -28.29 24.39 -0.44
CA GLY A 448 -28.09 23.52 0.71
C GLY A 448 -28.10 22.04 0.33
N LYS A 449 -27.34 21.68 -0.70
CA LYS A 449 -27.16 20.32 -1.23
C LYS A 449 -25.78 20.17 -1.89
N ASN A 450 -25.45 18.98 -2.38
CA ASN A 450 -24.20 18.69 -3.12
C ASN A 450 -22.92 18.84 -2.27
N TYR A 451 -23.04 18.59 -0.96
CA TYR A 451 -21.93 18.43 -0.03
C TYR A 451 -22.37 17.60 1.18
N TYR A 452 -21.38 17.11 1.92
CA TYR A 452 -21.56 16.43 3.20
C TYR A 452 -20.95 17.25 4.33
N TYR A 453 -21.52 17.08 5.53
CA TYR A 453 -20.82 17.41 6.76
C TYR A 453 -20.30 16.14 7.41
N TYR A 454 -18.99 16.09 7.62
CA TYR A 454 -18.33 15.05 8.41
C TYR A 454 -18.03 15.63 9.79
N HIS A 455 -18.39 14.91 10.85
CA HIS A 455 -18.01 15.28 12.21
C HIS A 455 -16.86 14.38 12.66
N ASN A 456 -15.64 14.93 12.70
CA ASN A 456 -14.44 14.20 13.07
C ASN A 456 -14.42 13.91 14.59
N PRO A 457 -14.47 12.64 15.03
CA PRO A 457 -14.49 12.28 16.45
C PRO A 457 -13.21 12.65 17.21
N ASP A 458 -12.05 12.68 16.54
CA ASP A 458 -10.77 12.95 17.20
C ASP A 458 -10.62 14.43 17.51
N SER A 459 -10.98 15.29 16.55
CA SER A 459 -10.87 16.74 16.73
C SER A 459 -12.13 17.38 17.33
N GLY A 460 -13.28 16.70 17.26
CA GLY A 460 -14.60 17.23 17.62
C GLY A 460 -15.08 18.38 16.71
N LYS A 461 -14.65 18.41 15.44
CA LYS A 461 -14.94 19.51 14.50
C LYS A 461 -15.65 18.98 13.25
N PHE A 462 -16.45 19.85 12.65
CA PHE A 462 -17.05 19.60 11.35
C PHE A 462 -16.07 19.88 10.22
N GLU A 463 -16.19 19.11 9.14
CA GLU A 463 -15.51 19.26 7.86
C GLU A 463 -16.55 19.20 6.74
N VAL A 464 -16.28 19.89 5.63
CA VAL A 464 -17.20 19.96 4.47
C VAL A 464 -16.60 19.18 3.31
N LEU A 465 -17.32 18.17 2.84
CA LEU A 465 -16.85 17.28 1.76
C LEU A 465 -17.69 17.49 0.49
N PRO A 466 -17.08 17.54 -0.71
CA PRO A 466 -17.78 17.77 -1.97
C PRO A 466 -18.61 16.56 -2.42
N TRP A 467 -19.71 16.80 -3.14
CA TRP A 467 -20.50 15.77 -3.80
C TRP A 467 -21.22 16.34 -5.03
N ASP A 468 -21.57 15.49 -6.01
CA ASP A 468 -22.35 15.85 -7.20
C ASP A 468 -21.73 17.04 -7.97
N LEU A 469 -20.55 16.79 -8.56
CA LEU A 469 -19.73 17.80 -9.24
C LEU A 469 -19.99 17.88 -10.75
N ASP A 470 -21.10 17.31 -11.20
CA ASP A 470 -21.48 17.30 -12.61
C ASP A 470 -21.72 18.72 -13.14
N LEU A 471 -22.33 19.61 -12.35
CA LEU A 471 -22.56 21.01 -12.73
C LEU A 471 -21.38 21.94 -12.35
N THR A 472 -20.23 21.73 -13.00
CA THR A 472 -19.01 22.52 -12.80
C THR A 472 -18.35 22.96 -14.13
N PHE A 473 -17.25 23.71 -14.07
CA PHE A 473 -16.45 24.20 -15.21
C PHE A 473 -17.21 25.08 -16.23
N ALA A 474 -18.31 25.71 -15.83
CA ALA A 474 -19.05 26.63 -16.70
C ALA A 474 -19.80 27.74 -15.92
N ASN A 475 -19.93 28.91 -16.54
CA ASN A 475 -20.63 30.07 -15.96
C ASN A 475 -22.16 30.08 -16.24
N ASN A 476 -22.66 29.18 -17.09
CA ASN A 476 -24.08 29.10 -17.45
C ASN A 476 -24.87 28.11 -16.58
N MET A 477 -24.26 27.59 -15.51
CA MET A 477 -24.86 26.65 -14.57
C MET A 477 -25.49 27.38 -13.37
N TYR A 478 -26.47 26.75 -12.72
CA TYR A 478 -27.28 27.38 -11.67
C TYR A 478 -26.50 27.70 -10.38
N GLY A 479 -27.04 28.65 -9.63
CA GLY A 479 -26.57 28.99 -8.28
C GLY A 479 -25.52 30.10 -8.25
N ASN A 480 -25.11 30.44 -7.04
CA ASN A 480 -24.09 31.48 -6.78
C ASN A 480 -22.99 30.98 -5.84
N GLY A 481 -22.98 29.68 -5.52
CA GLY A 481 -22.00 29.05 -4.64
C GLY A 481 -22.06 29.50 -3.19
N ASN A 482 -23.09 30.24 -2.78
CA ASN A 482 -23.21 30.75 -1.43
C ASN A 482 -23.56 29.64 -0.44
N HIS A 483 -22.54 29.04 0.15
CA HIS A 483 -22.70 28.20 1.34
C HIS A 483 -23.18 29.07 2.53
N ASP A 484 -24.06 28.56 3.41
CA ASP A 484 -24.76 29.31 4.46
C ASP A 484 -23.85 30.21 5.33
N PHE A 485 -22.59 29.83 5.48
CA PHE A 485 -21.60 30.53 6.28
C PHE A 485 -20.35 30.99 5.51
N LYS A 486 -20.38 31.03 4.17
CA LYS A 486 -19.30 31.60 3.34
C LYS A 486 -18.87 32.98 3.85
N THR A 487 -19.83 33.89 3.98
CA THR A 487 -19.56 35.27 4.43
C THR A 487 -19.12 35.37 5.89
N LYS A 488 -19.40 34.34 6.70
CA LYS A 488 -19.08 34.29 8.14
C LYS A 488 -17.71 33.69 8.45
N VAL A 489 -17.11 33.01 7.46
CA VAL A 489 -15.79 32.38 7.57
C VAL A 489 -14.85 32.99 6.53
N ALA A 490 -15.03 32.71 5.24
CA ALA A 490 -14.10 33.14 4.19
C ALA A 490 -14.01 34.68 4.02
N GLU A 491 -15.09 35.40 4.33
CA GLU A 491 -15.12 36.88 4.26
C GLU A 491 -15.03 37.55 5.65
N ASN A 492 -14.87 36.75 6.71
CA ASN A 492 -14.67 37.25 8.06
C ASN A 492 -13.24 37.75 8.23
N SER A 493 -13.03 38.93 8.79
CA SER A 493 -11.70 39.52 8.98
C SER A 493 -10.73 38.63 9.76
N ALA A 494 -11.23 37.72 10.60
CA ALA A 494 -10.41 36.76 11.34
C ALA A 494 -9.75 35.69 10.46
N PHE A 495 -10.34 35.35 9.30
CA PHE A 495 -9.88 34.25 8.44
C PHE A 495 -9.67 34.69 6.98
N ASN A 496 -10.09 35.90 6.60
CA ASN A 496 -10.05 36.34 5.21
C ASN A 496 -8.63 36.45 4.66
N THR A 497 -7.64 36.78 5.51
CA THR A 497 -6.23 36.78 5.10
C THR A 497 -5.77 35.36 4.77
N ASP A 498 -6.12 34.37 5.61
CA ASP A 498 -5.82 32.96 5.36
C ASP A 498 -6.53 32.45 4.10
N TYR A 499 -7.76 32.88 3.86
CA TYR A 499 -8.50 32.54 2.65
C TYR A 499 -7.81 33.09 1.39
N GLN A 500 -7.42 34.37 1.40
CA GLN A 500 -6.69 34.97 0.28
C GLN A 500 -5.33 34.30 0.07
N ASN A 501 -4.63 33.91 1.16
CA ASN A 501 -3.40 33.15 1.08
C ASN A 501 -3.62 31.79 0.42
N ARG A 502 -4.66 31.05 0.83
CA ARG A 502 -5.00 29.75 0.24
C ARG A 502 -5.41 29.86 -1.23
N VAL A 503 -6.14 30.91 -1.61
CA VAL A 503 -6.47 31.18 -3.02
C VAL A 503 -5.20 31.39 -3.85
N ARG A 504 -4.25 32.21 -3.38
CA ARG A 504 -2.96 32.41 -4.07
C ARG A 504 -2.18 31.12 -4.22
N GLU A 505 -2.04 30.36 -3.13
CA GLU A 505 -1.33 29.09 -3.14
C GLU A 505 -1.91 28.09 -4.14
N VAL A 506 -3.23 27.94 -4.19
CA VAL A 506 -3.87 27.05 -5.16
C VAL A 506 -3.66 27.53 -6.59
N LEU A 507 -3.72 28.85 -6.85
CA LEU A 507 -3.42 29.40 -8.18
C LEU A 507 -1.97 29.16 -8.59
N ASP A 508 -1.02 29.33 -7.67
CA ASP A 508 0.42 29.20 -7.93
C ASP A 508 0.85 27.75 -8.11
N LEU A 509 0.29 26.80 -7.34
CA LEU A 509 0.78 25.42 -7.25
C LEU A 509 -0.11 24.36 -7.90
N LEU A 510 -1.32 24.70 -8.35
CA LEU A 510 -2.25 23.70 -8.91
C LEU A 510 -3.11 24.24 -10.05
N PHE A 511 -3.82 25.35 -9.84
CA PHE A 511 -4.85 25.85 -10.76
C PHE A 511 -4.26 26.82 -11.80
N ASN A 512 -3.29 26.32 -12.56
CA ASN A 512 -2.56 27.03 -13.60
C ASN A 512 -2.32 26.14 -14.83
N ARG A 513 -1.64 26.68 -15.85
CA ARG A 513 -1.38 26.01 -17.14
C ARG A 513 -0.34 24.87 -17.09
N ASP A 514 0.34 24.72 -15.98
CA ASP A 514 1.34 23.68 -15.77
C ASP A 514 0.67 22.50 -15.06
N GLU A 515 0.32 22.69 -13.79
CA GLU A 515 -0.23 21.63 -12.93
C GLU A 515 -1.70 21.29 -13.26
N GLY A 516 -2.49 22.28 -13.64
CA GLY A 516 -3.91 22.10 -13.94
C GLY A 516 -4.14 21.41 -15.28
N ASP A 517 -3.35 21.79 -16.30
CA ASP A 517 -3.40 21.12 -17.61
C ASP A 517 -2.89 19.67 -17.49
N LYS A 518 -1.83 19.44 -16.68
CA LYS A 518 -1.35 18.09 -16.32
C LYS A 518 -2.44 17.23 -15.69
N LEU A 519 -3.25 17.79 -14.78
CA LEU A 519 -4.37 17.07 -14.16
C LEU A 519 -5.46 16.67 -15.16
N VAL A 520 -5.80 17.58 -16.07
CA VAL A 520 -6.78 17.29 -17.12
C VAL A 520 -6.26 16.17 -18.03
N ASP A 521 -4.97 16.21 -18.40
CA ASP A 521 -4.37 15.19 -19.26
C ASP A 521 -4.27 13.83 -18.55
N GLU A 522 -3.89 13.79 -17.27
CA GLU A 522 -3.88 12.55 -16.49
C GLU A 522 -5.27 11.91 -16.43
N THR A 523 -6.32 12.71 -16.19
CA THR A 523 -7.69 12.21 -16.02
C THR A 523 -8.22 11.52 -17.28
N MET A 524 -7.82 11.97 -18.47
CA MET A 524 -8.42 11.51 -19.74
C MET A 524 -7.58 10.45 -20.48
N ARG A 525 -6.29 10.29 -20.17
CA ARG A 525 -5.36 9.45 -20.95
C ARG A 525 -5.78 7.98 -21.03
N PHE A 526 -6.53 7.50 -20.05
CA PHE A 526 -7.03 6.13 -19.98
C PHE A 526 -8.17 5.84 -20.96
N VAL A 527 -8.90 6.87 -21.39
CA VAL A 527 -10.10 6.74 -22.23
C VAL A 527 -9.99 7.44 -23.58
N TYR A 528 -8.93 8.22 -23.78
CA TYR A 528 -8.71 9.00 -25.00
C TYR A 528 -7.24 9.01 -25.45
N THR A 529 -7.03 8.72 -26.74
CA THR A 529 -5.76 8.88 -27.43
C THR A 529 -5.95 9.77 -28.66
N PRO A 530 -5.28 10.93 -28.75
CA PRO A 530 -5.43 11.85 -29.88
C PRO A 530 -5.21 11.19 -31.25
N GLY A 531 -6.15 11.40 -32.17
CA GLY A 531 -6.08 10.90 -33.55
C GLY A 531 -6.31 9.39 -33.72
N GLN A 532 -6.62 8.65 -32.65
CA GLN A 532 -6.92 7.22 -32.69
C GLN A 532 -8.34 6.93 -32.19
N PRO A 533 -9.01 5.86 -32.67
CA PRO A 533 -10.27 5.41 -32.09
C PRO A 533 -10.13 5.16 -30.59
N SER A 534 -10.96 5.81 -29.78
CA SER A 534 -10.87 5.79 -28.32
C SER A 534 -12.18 5.37 -27.63
N LEU A 535 -12.16 5.14 -26.32
CA LEU A 535 -13.35 4.75 -25.57
C LEU A 535 -14.43 5.85 -25.55
N VAL A 536 -14.00 7.11 -25.50
CA VAL A 536 -14.90 8.27 -25.65
C VAL A 536 -15.59 8.30 -27.01
N ASP A 537 -14.93 7.82 -28.07
CA ASP A 537 -15.51 7.73 -29.41
C ASP A 537 -16.55 6.62 -29.52
N ALA A 538 -16.31 5.49 -28.85
CA ALA A 538 -17.27 4.39 -28.74
C ALA A 538 -18.51 4.83 -27.95
N ASP A 539 -18.33 5.51 -26.82
CA ASP A 539 -19.43 6.04 -26.01
C ASP A 539 -20.30 7.04 -26.78
N ARG A 540 -19.68 8.00 -27.48
CA ARG A 540 -20.42 8.94 -28.34
C ARG A 540 -21.26 8.20 -29.37
N ARG A 541 -20.69 7.21 -30.07
CA ARG A 541 -21.44 6.43 -31.07
C ARG A 541 -22.57 5.64 -30.43
N MET A 542 -22.38 5.09 -29.23
CA MET A 542 -23.46 4.39 -28.52
C MET A 542 -24.61 5.31 -28.14
N TRP A 543 -24.33 6.59 -27.83
CA TRP A 543 -25.32 7.45 -27.20
C TRP A 543 -25.81 8.64 -28.03
N ASP A 544 -24.98 9.37 -28.78
CA ASP A 544 -25.31 10.66 -29.44
C ASP A 544 -26.58 10.63 -30.32
N ASN A 545 -26.87 9.49 -30.95
CA ASN A 545 -28.06 9.25 -31.75
C ASN A 545 -28.89 8.02 -31.31
N ASN A 546 -28.70 7.56 -30.06
CA ASN A 546 -29.44 6.43 -29.53
C ASN A 546 -30.96 6.71 -29.53
N PRO A 547 -31.81 5.75 -29.93
CA PRO A 547 -33.27 5.93 -29.89
C PRO A 547 -33.84 6.26 -28.51
N ARG A 548 -33.13 5.92 -27.42
CA ARG A 548 -33.49 6.26 -26.05
C ARG A 548 -33.16 7.71 -25.67
N LEU A 549 -32.44 8.47 -26.50
CA LEU A 549 -32.19 9.89 -26.27
C LEU A 549 -33.39 10.76 -26.65
N ASN A 550 -33.67 11.74 -25.80
CA ASN A 550 -34.63 12.80 -26.08
C ASN A 550 -34.04 13.96 -26.91
N HIS A 551 -32.71 14.07 -26.98
CA HIS A 551 -31.99 15.14 -27.70
C HIS A 551 -30.76 14.59 -28.42
N ARG A 552 -30.86 14.41 -29.73
CA ARG A 552 -29.79 13.90 -30.60
C ARG A 552 -28.83 15.00 -31.05
N ASP A 553 -27.63 14.61 -31.46
CA ASP A 553 -26.59 15.50 -32.03
C ASP A 553 -26.19 16.64 -31.09
N ARG A 554 -26.06 16.35 -29.79
CA ARG A 554 -25.72 17.35 -28.76
C ARG A 554 -24.34 17.13 -28.13
N TYR A 555 -23.64 16.04 -28.46
CA TYR A 555 -22.26 15.87 -28.00
C TYR A 555 -21.36 16.97 -28.55
N TYR A 556 -20.52 17.52 -27.66
CA TYR A 556 -19.46 18.47 -27.97
C TYR A 556 -19.97 19.82 -28.51
N ASP A 557 -21.13 20.29 -28.05
CA ASP A 557 -21.73 21.54 -28.53
C ASP A 557 -20.85 22.77 -28.31
N ILE A 558 -20.18 22.81 -27.16
CA ILE A 558 -19.27 23.90 -26.78
C ILE A 558 -17.82 23.66 -27.19
N SER A 559 -17.51 22.47 -27.71
CA SER A 559 -16.18 22.11 -28.20
C SER A 559 -15.92 22.83 -29.53
N PRO A 560 -14.85 23.66 -29.65
CA PRO A 560 -14.54 24.36 -30.89
C PRO A 560 -14.30 23.42 -32.09
N THR A 561 -13.79 22.21 -31.82
CA THR A 561 -13.47 21.18 -32.83
C THR A 561 -14.59 20.15 -32.99
N ARG A 562 -15.68 20.23 -32.22
CA ARG A 562 -16.81 19.28 -32.23
C ARG A 562 -16.40 17.82 -31.97
N ASP A 563 -15.36 17.66 -31.16
CA ASP A 563 -14.84 16.38 -30.66
C ASP A 563 -14.43 16.49 -29.17
N PHE A 564 -13.97 15.38 -28.60
CA PHE A 564 -13.51 15.31 -27.22
C PHE A 564 -12.22 16.10 -26.96
N GLN A 565 -11.30 16.19 -27.93
CA GLN A 565 -10.09 17.01 -27.79
C GLN A 565 -10.42 18.48 -27.54
N GLY A 566 -11.42 19.01 -28.23
CA GLY A 566 -11.88 20.37 -27.97
C GLY A 566 -12.58 20.51 -26.62
N MET A 567 -13.21 19.47 -26.08
CA MET A 567 -13.73 19.49 -24.69
C MET A 567 -12.59 19.52 -23.67
N VAL A 568 -11.51 18.77 -23.88
CA VAL A 568 -10.27 18.89 -23.07
C VAL A 568 -9.77 20.34 -23.12
N GLY A 569 -9.73 20.93 -24.31
CA GLY A 569 -9.38 22.35 -24.50
C GLY A 569 -10.28 23.33 -23.75
N VAL A 570 -11.60 23.06 -23.67
CA VAL A 570 -12.55 23.88 -22.88
C VAL A 570 -12.16 23.90 -21.41
N VAL A 571 -11.87 22.73 -20.81
CA VAL A 571 -11.52 22.65 -19.38
C VAL A 571 -10.19 23.34 -19.09
N LYS A 572 -9.18 23.16 -19.96
CA LYS A 572 -7.89 23.86 -19.83
C LYS A 572 -8.03 25.39 -19.96
N GLU A 573 -8.83 25.88 -20.90
CA GLU A 573 -9.13 27.32 -21.00
C GLU A 573 -9.95 27.82 -19.80
N TRP A 574 -10.83 26.99 -19.25
CA TRP A 574 -11.54 27.30 -18.02
C TRP A 574 -10.57 27.55 -16.88
N ILE A 575 -9.61 26.65 -16.63
CA ILE A 575 -8.61 26.79 -15.55
C ILE A 575 -7.92 28.17 -15.65
N SER A 576 -7.45 28.52 -16.84
CA SER A 576 -6.81 29.82 -17.07
C SER A 576 -7.74 31.02 -16.91
N SER A 577 -8.90 30.99 -17.54
CA SER A 577 -9.84 32.12 -17.52
C SER A 577 -10.45 32.34 -16.14
N ARG A 578 -10.76 31.25 -15.44
CA ARG A 578 -11.29 31.27 -14.08
C ARG A 578 -10.22 31.67 -13.07
N GLY A 579 -8.98 31.22 -13.22
CA GLY A 579 -7.85 31.67 -12.39
C GLY A 579 -7.62 33.18 -12.49
N ARG A 580 -7.71 33.75 -13.71
CA ARG A 580 -7.70 35.23 -13.91
C ARG A 580 -8.85 35.92 -13.18
N TRP A 581 -10.06 35.38 -13.27
CA TRP A 581 -11.22 35.92 -12.55
C TRP A 581 -11.04 35.85 -11.03
N MET A 582 -10.53 34.74 -10.51
CA MET A 582 -10.26 34.55 -9.08
C MET A 582 -9.24 35.57 -8.58
N THR A 583 -8.16 35.78 -9.34
CA THR A 583 -7.14 36.79 -9.04
C THR A 583 -7.76 38.19 -8.98
N GLN A 584 -8.65 38.53 -9.91
CA GLN A 584 -9.26 39.87 -9.97
C GLN A 584 -10.38 40.09 -8.94
N THR A 585 -11.05 39.02 -8.49
CA THR A 585 -12.30 39.13 -7.74
C THR A 585 -12.16 38.70 -6.28
N LEU A 586 -11.36 37.66 -6.01
CA LEU A 586 -11.20 37.07 -4.68
C LEU A 586 -9.99 37.66 -3.94
N LEU A 587 -8.88 37.91 -4.65
CA LEU A 587 -7.67 38.50 -4.06
C LEU A 587 -7.77 40.03 -4.04
N ARG A 588 -8.10 40.60 -2.88
CA ARG A 588 -8.36 42.03 -2.70
C ARG A 588 -7.13 42.80 -2.20
N ASP A 589 -6.19 42.10 -1.57
CA ASP A 589 -5.00 42.71 -0.95
C ASP A 589 -3.73 42.64 -1.82
N GLU A 590 -3.81 42.26 -3.10
CA GLU A 590 -2.66 42.05 -4.00
C GLU A 590 -1.70 43.24 -4.11
N ARG A 591 -2.19 44.48 -3.92
CA ARG A 591 -1.31 45.67 -3.93
C ARG A 591 -0.51 45.85 -2.64
N ARG A 592 -0.75 45.01 -1.63
CA ARG A 592 -0.22 45.15 -0.27
C ARG A 592 0.58 43.95 0.21
N ILE A 593 0.49 42.80 -0.48
CA ILE A 593 1.30 41.60 -0.18
C ILE A 593 2.79 41.88 -0.44
N PRO A 594 3.71 41.09 0.13
CA PRO A 594 5.13 41.14 -0.25
C PRO A 594 5.32 40.83 -1.75
N GLU A 595 6.37 41.40 -2.34
CA GLU A 595 6.75 41.05 -3.72
C GLU A 595 7.11 39.57 -3.82
N THR A 596 6.76 38.94 -4.94
CA THR A 596 7.13 37.54 -5.23
C THR A 596 8.65 37.39 -5.21
N PRO A 597 9.22 36.55 -4.34
CA PRO A 597 10.66 36.37 -4.29
C PRO A 597 11.16 35.65 -5.56
N THR A 598 12.43 35.89 -5.89
CA THR A 598 13.16 35.10 -6.89
C THR A 598 14.11 34.14 -6.18
N LEU A 599 14.46 33.03 -6.83
CA LEU A 599 15.38 32.05 -6.28
C LEU A 599 16.49 31.69 -7.28
N ALA A 600 17.64 31.28 -6.76
CA ALA A 600 18.77 30.78 -7.54
C ALA A 600 19.47 29.63 -6.80
N TYR A 601 19.84 28.58 -7.53
CA TYR A 601 20.67 27.50 -6.99
C TYR A 601 22.06 28.02 -6.63
N ALA A 602 22.56 27.61 -5.47
CA ALA A 602 23.82 28.07 -4.89
C ALA A 602 24.68 26.90 -4.37
N GLY A 603 24.27 25.66 -4.62
CA GLY A 603 25.01 24.46 -4.23
C GLY A 603 26.04 23.98 -5.29
N PRO A 604 26.66 22.82 -5.05
CA PRO A 604 27.61 22.20 -5.98
C PRO A 604 26.98 21.85 -7.33
N GLN A 605 27.78 21.82 -8.40
CA GLN A 605 27.29 21.43 -9.72
C GLN A 605 26.68 20.01 -9.69
N GLY A 606 25.52 19.83 -10.33
CA GLY A 606 24.87 18.53 -10.48
C GLY A 606 23.79 18.22 -9.45
N TYR A 607 23.49 19.12 -8.50
CA TYR A 607 22.41 18.94 -7.51
C TYR A 607 22.55 17.65 -6.68
N PRO A 608 23.73 17.40 -6.06
CA PRO A 608 23.87 16.24 -5.18
C PRO A 608 22.96 16.41 -3.95
N SER A 609 22.39 15.31 -3.46
CA SER A 609 21.38 15.35 -2.38
C SER A 609 21.89 15.96 -1.07
N ASP A 610 23.21 15.95 -0.83
CA ASP A 610 23.89 16.57 0.32
C ASP A 610 24.19 18.07 0.15
N GLY A 611 24.05 18.61 -1.07
CA GLY A 611 24.46 19.96 -1.45
C GLY A 611 23.32 20.83 -1.99
N LEU A 612 22.06 20.53 -1.69
CA LEU A 612 20.91 21.28 -2.19
C LEU A 612 20.70 22.63 -1.50
N VAL A 613 21.46 23.64 -1.93
CA VAL A 613 21.41 25.01 -1.38
C VAL A 613 20.80 25.99 -2.38
N PHE A 614 19.84 26.80 -1.93
CA PHE A 614 19.17 27.83 -2.73
C PHE A 614 19.20 29.19 -2.04
N ASN A 615 19.31 30.26 -2.83
CA ASN A 615 19.28 31.64 -2.37
C ASN A 615 18.01 32.35 -2.84
N SER A 616 17.32 33.05 -1.93
CA SER A 616 16.20 33.93 -2.26
C SER A 616 16.67 35.37 -2.54
N SER A 617 15.80 36.17 -3.16
CA SER A 617 15.89 37.63 -3.10
C SER A 617 15.65 38.16 -1.69
N ASN A 618 15.89 39.46 -1.48
CA ASN A 618 15.53 40.13 -0.22
C ASN A 618 14.00 40.29 -0.11
N PHE A 619 13.49 40.36 1.11
CA PHE A 619 12.11 40.73 1.36
C PHE A 619 11.83 42.18 0.94
N VAL A 620 10.79 42.38 0.14
CA VAL A 620 10.29 43.70 -0.27
C VAL A 620 8.78 43.74 -0.06
N SER A 621 8.29 44.81 0.58
CA SER A 621 6.84 45.03 0.77
C SER A 621 6.43 46.39 0.18
N PRO A 622 5.58 46.41 -0.87
CA PRO A 622 4.99 47.63 -1.42
C PRO A 622 4.20 48.42 -0.38
N SER A 623 3.63 47.73 0.62
CA SER A 623 2.91 48.38 1.72
C SER A 623 3.81 48.84 2.86
N ARG A 624 5.14 48.71 2.70
CA ARG A 624 6.17 48.97 3.73
C ARG A 624 5.95 48.15 5.01
N SER A 625 5.25 47.02 4.89
CA SER A 625 5.10 46.05 5.97
C SER A 625 6.47 45.42 6.27
N ARG A 626 6.65 44.93 7.50
CA ARG A 626 7.89 44.25 7.89
C ARG A 626 7.80 42.76 7.56
N PHE A 627 8.95 42.14 7.35
CA PHE A 627 9.08 40.69 7.29
C PHE A 627 8.53 40.05 8.58
N ALA A 628 7.80 38.96 8.44
CA ALA A 628 7.34 38.13 9.56
C ALA A 628 7.75 36.67 9.41
N GLY A 629 7.79 36.15 8.18
CA GLY A 629 8.16 34.77 7.94
C GLY A 629 8.58 34.51 6.50
N MET A 630 9.22 33.37 6.26
CA MET A 630 9.43 32.81 4.93
C MET A 630 9.25 31.31 4.97
N GLU A 631 9.02 30.71 3.81
CA GLU A 631 8.83 29.27 3.71
C GLU A 631 9.43 28.78 2.41
N TRP A 632 10.15 27.67 2.50
CA TRP A 632 10.72 26.94 1.38
C TRP A 632 9.94 25.66 1.17
N ARG A 633 9.67 25.35 -0.09
CA ARG A 633 8.96 24.16 -0.52
C ARG A 633 9.81 23.40 -1.52
N LEU A 634 9.77 22.09 -1.39
CA LEU A 634 10.32 21.13 -2.34
C LEU A 634 9.20 20.14 -2.70
N ALA A 635 8.99 19.94 -3.99
CA ALA A 635 8.01 18.99 -4.49
C ALA A 635 8.65 18.08 -5.52
N GLU A 636 8.46 16.78 -5.38
CA GLU A 636 8.81 15.83 -6.44
C GLU A 636 7.94 16.11 -7.68
N VAL A 637 8.55 15.96 -8.85
CA VAL A 637 7.89 16.08 -10.14
C VAL A 637 7.94 14.73 -10.82
N HIS A 638 6.75 14.21 -11.12
CA HIS A 638 6.56 13.03 -11.95
C HIS A 638 5.47 13.34 -12.97
N ASN A 639 5.90 13.49 -14.22
CA ASN A 639 5.07 13.81 -15.37
C ASN A 639 5.82 13.44 -16.67
N PRO A 640 5.17 13.42 -17.84
CA PRO A 640 5.80 13.07 -19.11
C PRO A 640 7.00 13.92 -19.56
N GLU A 641 7.27 15.06 -18.91
CA GLU A 641 8.34 15.99 -19.26
C GLU A 641 9.66 15.65 -18.54
N VAL A 642 9.62 14.86 -17.45
CA VAL A 642 10.83 14.46 -16.71
C VAL A 642 11.42 13.14 -17.22
N ALA A 643 12.74 13.00 -17.12
CA ALA A 643 13.45 11.83 -17.65
C ALA A 643 13.12 10.52 -16.92
N ASN A 644 12.73 10.60 -15.64
CA ASN A 644 12.40 9.45 -14.79
C ASN A 644 10.89 9.14 -14.76
N TYR A 645 10.14 9.56 -15.79
CA TYR A 645 8.71 9.33 -15.89
C TYR A 645 8.36 7.86 -16.10
N ASN A 646 7.44 7.34 -15.29
CA ASN A 646 6.83 6.03 -15.46
C ASN A 646 5.32 6.21 -15.74
N PRO A 647 4.79 5.89 -16.93
CA PRO A 647 3.38 6.08 -17.24
C PRO A 647 2.44 5.22 -16.38
N ASP A 648 2.95 4.13 -15.79
CA ASP A 648 2.21 3.22 -14.90
C ASP A 648 2.08 3.76 -13.46
N GLU A 649 2.68 4.91 -13.17
CA GLU A 649 2.57 5.62 -11.89
C GLU A 649 1.74 6.91 -12.04
N PRO A 650 1.00 7.32 -10.99
CA PRO A 650 0.33 8.61 -10.98
C PRO A 650 1.28 9.79 -11.08
N ASN A 651 0.82 10.85 -11.73
CA ASN A 651 1.54 12.11 -11.71
C ASN A 651 1.61 12.65 -10.27
N ILE A 652 2.74 13.27 -9.93
CA ILE A 652 2.91 14.00 -8.67
C ILE A 652 2.66 15.49 -8.92
N TYR A 653 1.91 16.11 -8.01
CA TYR A 653 1.48 17.51 -8.11
C TYR A 653 2.21 18.40 -7.11
N GLU A 654 2.63 19.57 -7.56
CA GLU A 654 3.43 20.49 -6.75
C GLU A 654 2.75 20.89 -5.44
N ILE A 655 1.41 21.00 -5.43
CA ILE A 655 0.61 21.33 -4.24
C ILE A 655 0.56 20.25 -3.16
N ALA A 656 0.88 18.99 -3.50
CA ALA A 656 1.02 17.93 -2.49
C ALA A 656 2.32 18.13 -1.70
N GLY A 657 3.42 18.36 -2.42
CA GLY A 657 4.74 18.66 -1.83
C GLY A 657 5.38 17.43 -1.22
N SER A 658 6.71 17.37 -1.29
CA SER A 658 7.48 16.32 -0.60
C SER A 658 8.09 16.84 0.70
N PHE A 659 8.39 18.13 0.77
CA PHE A 659 8.97 18.77 1.96
C PHE A 659 8.63 20.27 2.04
N GLU A 660 8.40 20.76 3.26
CA GLU A 660 8.29 22.18 3.58
C GLU A 660 9.17 22.51 4.78
N SER A 661 9.80 23.70 4.78
CA SER A 661 10.60 24.17 5.93
C SER A 661 9.74 24.54 7.15
N GLY A 662 8.42 24.65 6.96
CA GLY A 662 7.54 25.43 7.83
C GLY A 662 7.86 26.93 7.80
N GLU A 663 7.12 27.70 8.59
CA GLU A 663 7.30 29.16 8.70
C GLU A 663 8.59 29.51 9.45
N LEU A 664 9.59 29.97 8.71
CA LEU A 664 10.84 30.51 9.26
C LEU A 664 10.64 31.98 9.65
N ASN A 665 10.56 32.24 10.95
CA ASN A 665 10.32 33.58 11.51
C ASN A 665 11.51 34.56 11.37
N ALA A 666 12.65 34.07 10.88
CA ALA A 666 13.84 34.87 10.60
C ALA A 666 14.16 34.84 9.12
N PHE A 667 14.48 36.00 8.54
CA PHE A 667 14.91 36.06 7.15
C PHE A 667 16.28 35.40 7.00
N ALA A 668 16.32 34.31 6.25
CA ALA A 668 17.54 33.65 5.82
C ALA A 668 17.58 33.66 4.30
N ARG A 669 18.58 34.34 3.73
CA ARG A 669 18.72 34.39 2.26
C ARG A 669 18.98 33.01 1.67
N SER A 670 19.72 32.17 2.40
CA SER A 670 20.15 30.86 1.93
C SER A 670 19.46 29.76 2.72
N TYR A 671 19.06 28.68 2.05
CA TYR A 671 18.45 27.51 2.66
C TYR A 671 19.06 26.24 2.05
N GLN A 672 19.45 25.31 2.92
CA GLN A 672 19.91 23.98 2.55
C GLN A 672 18.79 22.98 2.83
N PHE A 673 18.31 22.31 1.79
CA PHE A 673 17.36 21.21 1.96
C PHE A 673 18.07 20.01 2.57
N PRO A 674 17.44 19.31 3.54
CA PRO A 674 18.04 18.14 4.14
C PRO A 674 18.07 16.99 3.12
N PRO A 675 19.11 16.14 3.09
CA PRO A 675 19.24 15.05 2.12
C PRO A 675 18.14 13.99 2.23
N VAL A 676 17.45 13.93 3.37
CA VAL A 676 16.28 13.05 3.59
C VAL A 676 15.03 13.52 2.85
N ALA A 677 14.99 14.77 2.40
CA ALA A 677 13.84 15.32 1.66
C ALA A 677 13.81 14.92 0.17
N VAL A 678 14.87 14.27 -0.34
CA VAL A 678 15.03 13.93 -1.76
C VAL A 678 15.59 12.54 -1.97
N GLU A 679 15.10 11.87 -3.01
CA GLU A 679 15.65 10.62 -3.51
C GLU A 679 16.55 10.86 -4.73
N VAL A 680 17.66 10.13 -4.80
CA VAL A 680 18.58 10.18 -5.94
C VAL A 680 17.90 9.64 -7.20
N GLY A 681 18.05 10.35 -8.32
CA GLY A 681 17.45 9.97 -9.61
C GLY A 681 16.00 10.42 -9.79
N ARG A 682 15.43 11.15 -8.81
CA ARG A 682 14.11 11.79 -8.93
C ARG A 682 14.25 13.29 -9.26
N SER A 683 13.25 13.83 -9.94
CA SER A 683 13.18 15.24 -10.32
C SER A 683 12.36 16.02 -9.30
N TYR A 684 12.80 17.23 -8.93
CA TYR A 684 12.14 18.07 -7.94
C TYR A 684 12.06 19.53 -8.39
N ARG A 685 11.10 20.26 -7.82
CA ARG A 685 10.98 21.73 -7.92
C ARG A 685 11.08 22.38 -6.56
N VAL A 686 11.87 23.44 -6.49
CA VAL A 686 11.98 24.32 -5.31
C VAL A 686 11.21 25.62 -5.54
N ARG A 687 10.49 26.06 -4.50
CA ARG A 687 9.88 27.39 -4.43
C ARG A 687 10.09 28.02 -3.05
N VAL A 688 9.97 29.35 -3.01
CA VAL A 688 10.02 30.14 -1.78
C VAL A 688 8.90 31.18 -1.78
N ARG A 689 8.31 31.46 -0.62
CA ARG A 689 7.40 32.58 -0.39
C ARG A 689 7.76 33.33 0.88
N MET A 690 7.28 34.56 1.02
CA MET A 690 7.54 35.40 2.20
C MET A 690 6.25 36.00 2.75
N LYS A 691 6.21 36.15 4.07
CA LYS A 691 5.08 36.65 4.84
C LYS A 691 5.43 37.98 5.49
N ASP A 692 4.46 38.88 5.52
CA ASP A 692 4.56 40.10 6.28
C ASP A 692 3.88 40.04 7.65
N VAL A 693 4.10 41.06 8.49
CA VAL A 693 3.48 41.15 9.83
C VAL A 693 1.96 41.30 9.82
N GLY A 694 1.35 41.50 8.66
CA GLY A 694 -0.10 41.46 8.47
C GLY A 694 -0.64 40.05 8.21
N GLY A 695 0.23 39.03 8.19
CA GLY A 695 -0.14 37.65 7.90
C GLY A 695 -0.26 37.32 6.41
N ARG A 696 0.13 38.24 5.52
CA ARG A 696 -0.05 38.08 4.07
C ARG A 696 1.19 37.43 3.46
N TRP A 697 0.99 36.31 2.81
CA TRP A 697 2.00 35.66 1.99
C TRP A 697 2.12 36.37 0.62
N SER A 698 3.33 36.40 0.05
CA SER A 698 3.54 36.65 -1.38
C SER A 698 2.94 35.52 -2.21
N HIS A 699 3.00 35.63 -3.53
CA HIS A 699 2.98 34.45 -4.38
C HIS A 699 4.21 33.57 -4.10
N TRP A 700 4.11 32.29 -4.43
CA TRP A 700 5.29 31.45 -4.58
C TRP A 700 6.15 31.95 -5.75
N SER A 701 7.46 31.87 -5.60
CA SER A 701 8.41 32.13 -6.68
C SER A 701 8.16 31.21 -7.89
N GLU A 702 8.69 31.60 -9.05
CA GLU A 702 8.90 30.65 -10.16
C GLU A 702 9.69 29.43 -9.68
N PRO A 703 9.44 28.22 -10.22
CA PRO A 703 10.11 27.01 -9.77
C PRO A 703 11.55 26.96 -10.30
N ALA A 704 12.48 26.41 -9.50
CA ALA A 704 13.68 25.78 -10.07
C ALA A 704 13.51 24.28 -10.06
N GLU A 705 13.48 23.70 -11.25
CA GLU A 705 13.44 22.25 -11.48
C GLU A 705 14.85 21.69 -11.65
N PHE A 706 15.11 20.51 -11.08
CA PHE A 706 16.39 19.80 -11.20
C PHE A 706 16.22 18.29 -10.96
N LEU A 707 17.19 17.52 -11.46
CA LEU A 707 17.35 16.09 -11.17
C LEU A 707 18.35 15.92 -10.03
N VAL A 708 17.97 15.18 -8.98
CA VAL A 708 18.84 14.94 -7.83
C VAL A 708 19.87 13.87 -8.17
N THR A 709 21.13 14.14 -7.84
CA THR A 709 22.25 13.20 -8.01
C THR A 709 22.78 12.66 -6.69
N ALA A 710 23.63 11.64 -6.77
CA ALA A 710 24.18 10.97 -5.59
C ALA A 710 25.01 11.93 -4.72
N PRO A 711 24.95 11.77 -3.37
CA PRO A 711 25.79 12.53 -2.44
C PRO A 711 27.25 12.05 -2.51
N ASP A 712 28.17 12.83 -1.93
CA ASP A 712 29.55 12.37 -1.73
C ASP A 712 29.66 11.49 -0.46
N LEU A 713 29.68 10.18 -0.67
CA LEU A 713 29.79 9.19 0.41
C LEU A 713 31.24 8.72 0.68
N SER A 714 32.24 9.36 0.08
CA SER A 714 33.62 8.85 0.09
C SER A 714 34.18 8.64 1.50
N SER A 715 33.89 9.55 2.44
CA SER A 715 34.29 9.40 3.85
C SER A 715 33.51 8.30 4.56
N TYR A 716 32.21 8.18 4.33
CA TYR A 716 31.36 7.17 4.97
C TYR A 716 31.75 5.75 4.53
N LEU A 717 31.91 5.53 3.23
CA LEU A 717 32.32 4.23 2.67
C LEU A 717 33.72 3.83 3.13
N ARG A 718 34.65 4.81 3.19
CA ARG A 718 36.03 4.54 3.59
C ARG A 718 36.20 4.40 5.09
N ASP A 719 35.50 5.19 5.91
CA ASP A 719 35.87 5.37 7.33
C ASP A 719 34.79 4.91 8.33
N LEU A 720 33.52 4.79 7.94
CA LEU A 720 32.46 4.29 8.83
C LEU A 720 32.29 2.79 8.62
N ARG A 721 32.12 2.00 9.69
CA ARG A 721 31.91 0.55 9.63
C ARG A 721 30.75 0.19 10.54
N ILE A 722 29.90 -0.76 10.13
CA ILE A 722 29.17 -1.59 11.11
C ILE A 722 30.21 -2.58 11.65
N SER A 723 30.61 -2.44 12.91
CA SER A 723 31.72 -3.21 13.50
C SER A 723 31.23 -4.46 14.23
N GLU A 724 30.06 -4.36 14.87
CA GLU A 724 29.48 -5.45 15.65
C GLU A 724 27.96 -5.33 15.67
N PHE A 725 27.23 -6.45 15.62
CA PHE A 725 25.81 -6.45 15.95
C PHE A 725 25.38 -7.78 16.59
N MET A 726 24.50 -7.67 17.59
CA MET A 726 23.94 -8.80 18.32
C MET A 726 22.48 -8.97 17.92
N TYR A 727 22.22 -10.01 17.13
CA TYR A 727 20.87 -10.55 16.91
C TYR A 727 20.71 -11.77 17.82
N HIS A 728 19.52 -12.00 18.37
CA HIS A 728 19.29 -13.10 19.33
C HIS A 728 20.27 -13.16 20.53
N PRO A 729 20.32 -12.13 21.41
CA PRO A 729 21.26 -12.08 22.54
C PRO A 729 21.06 -13.22 23.55
N PRO A 730 22.07 -13.64 24.35
CA PRO A 730 21.85 -14.67 25.37
C PRO A 730 20.74 -14.33 26.37
N GLU A 731 20.09 -15.37 26.89
CA GLU A 731 19.05 -15.27 27.91
C GLU A 731 19.51 -14.43 29.11
N PRO A 732 18.69 -13.49 29.62
CA PRO A 732 19.06 -12.70 30.78
C PRO A 732 19.30 -13.59 32.00
N VAL A 733 20.31 -13.29 32.80
CA VAL A 733 20.67 -14.04 34.01
C VAL A 733 20.82 -13.12 35.23
N GLY A 734 20.63 -13.67 36.43
CA GLY A 734 20.83 -12.93 37.68
C GLY A 734 20.00 -11.64 37.76
N GLU A 735 20.67 -10.52 38.05
CA GLU A 735 20.05 -9.19 38.17
C GLU A 735 19.46 -8.67 36.85
N GLU A 736 19.93 -9.14 35.69
CA GLU A 736 19.38 -8.74 34.38
C GLU A 736 17.89 -9.09 34.27
N ARG A 737 17.47 -10.24 34.84
CA ARG A 737 16.07 -10.70 34.85
C ARG A 737 15.14 -9.79 35.65
N LEU A 738 15.69 -8.92 36.51
CA LEU A 738 14.90 -7.92 37.23
C LEU A 738 14.59 -6.70 36.35
N VAL A 739 15.37 -6.49 35.28
CA VAL A 739 15.21 -5.39 34.32
C VAL A 739 14.37 -5.83 33.13
N SER A 740 14.71 -6.95 32.50
CA SER A 740 13.92 -7.56 31.44
C SER A 740 14.05 -9.08 31.41
N THR A 741 12.94 -9.75 31.14
CA THR A 741 12.90 -11.20 30.86
C THR A 741 12.90 -11.50 29.37
N ASN A 742 12.86 -10.47 28.51
CA ASN A 742 12.93 -10.62 27.07
C ASN A 742 14.37 -10.46 26.61
N ARG A 743 14.97 -11.52 26.06
CA ARG A 743 16.35 -11.51 25.57
C ARG A 743 16.59 -10.50 24.44
N ASP A 744 15.57 -10.24 23.62
CA ASP A 744 15.68 -9.32 22.49
C ASP A 744 15.87 -7.86 22.94
N ASP A 745 15.51 -7.52 24.19
CA ASP A 745 15.75 -6.17 24.75
C ASP A 745 17.25 -5.83 24.86
N PHE A 746 18.13 -6.83 24.75
CA PHE A 746 19.59 -6.69 24.85
C PHE A 746 20.29 -6.62 23.48
N GLU A 747 19.54 -6.57 22.37
CA GLU A 747 20.09 -6.41 21.02
C GLU A 747 20.75 -5.04 20.84
N PHE A 748 21.77 -5.00 19.96
CA PHE A 748 22.44 -3.77 19.58
C PHE A 748 23.10 -3.85 18.21
N VAL A 749 23.33 -2.68 17.62
CA VAL A 749 24.17 -2.47 16.43
C VAL A 749 25.22 -1.42 16.75
N GLU A 750 26.47 -1.69 16.39
CA GLU A 750 27.62 -0.84 16.63
C GLU A 750 28.20 -0.30 15.33
N LEU A 751 28.50 1.01 15.31
CA LEU A 751 29.31 1.63 14.29
C LEU A 751 30.66 2.09 14.84
N LYS A 752 31.70 1.98 14.02
CA LYS A 752 33.05 2.49 14.30
C LYS A 752 33.52 3.46 13.23
N ASN A 753 34.15 4.55 13.65
CA ASN A 753 34.91 5.42 12.76
C ASN A 753 36.39 5.03 12.77
N ILE A 754 36.88 4.48 11.66
CA ILE A 754 38.30 4.08 11.50
C ILE A 754 39.16 5.15 10.83
N GLY A 755 38.53 6.26 10.43
CA GLY A 755 39.21 7.39 9.81
C GLY A 755 39.93 8.29 10.81
N SER A 756 40.71 9.23 10.28
CA SER A 756 41.45 10.23 11.07
C SER A 756 40.65 11.50 11.38
N SER A 757 39.41 11.61 10.90
CA SER A 757 38.51 12.76 11.07
C SER A 757 37.17 12.34 11.65
N ALA A 758 36.48 13.25 12.34
CA ALA A 758 35.13 13.00 12.81
C ALA A 758 34.15 12.83 11.63
N ILE A 759 33.20 11.91 11.75
CA ILE A 759 32.13 11.67 10.77
C ILE A 759 30.82 12.21 11.32
N ASP A 760 30.14 13.02 10.51
CA ASP A 760 28.83 13.58 10.82
C ASP A 760 27.74 12.55 10.52
N LEU A 761 26.95 12.20 11.54
CA LEU A 761 25.91 11.19 11.45
C LEU A 761 24.51 11.80 11.28
N ARG A 762 24.34 13.13 11.27
CA ARG A 762 23.00 13.77 11.26
C ARG A 762 22.09 13.40 10.09
N ASN A 763 22.66 12.90 9.00
CA ASN A 763 21.93 12.42 7.82
C ASN A 763 22.13 10.91 7.58
N VAL A 764 22.69 10.19 8.54
CA VAL A 764 22.89 8.75 8.51
C VAL A 764 21.74 8.09 9.27
N ARG A 765 21.23 6.97 8.74
CA ARG A 765 20.14 6.23 9.36
C ARG A 765 20.15 4.75 8.98
N PHE A 766 19.60 3.92 9.85
CA PHE A 766 19.23 2.56 9.46
C PHE A 766 17.87 2.58 8.76
N THR A 767 17.74 1.78 7.69
CA THR A 767 16.55 1.77 6.81
C THR A 767 16.00 0.37 6.52
N LYS A 768 16.74 -0.67 6.93
CA LYS A 768 16.38 -2.10 6.87
C LYS A 768 17.02 -2.79 8.08
N GLY A 769 16.36 -3.80 8.62
CA GLY A 769 16.68 -4.44 9.90
C GLY A 769 16.06 -3.66 11.05
N ILE A 770 16.60 -2.47 11.32
CA ILE A 770 16.05 -1.54 12.31
C ILE A 770 15.75 -0.18 11.66
N ASP A 771 14.80 0.59 12.20
CA ASP A 771 14.60 2.01 11.88
C ASP A 771 15.20 2.90 12.98
N PHE A 772 16.26 3.63 12.65
CA PHE A 772 16.92 4.56 13.56
C PHE A 772 17.55 5.72 12.80
N ASP A 773 17.23 6.96 13.21
CA ASP A 773 17.84 8.18 12.69
C ASP A 773 18.85 8.74 13.69
N PHE A 774 20.09 8.96 13.22
CA PHE A 774 21.10 9.60 14.06
C PHE A 774 20.89 11.11 14.18
N GLY A 775 20.15 11.74 13.26
CA GLY A 775 19.71 13.13 13.36
C GLY A 775 18.74 13.33 14.52
N GLY A 776 19.09 14.23 15.45
CA GLY A 776 18.36 14.44 16.70
C GLY A 776 18.67 13.42 17.80
N SER A 777 19.58 12.47 17.56
CA SER A 777 19.99 11.48 18.57
C SER A 777 20.97 12.07 19.60
N ALA A 778 21.34 11.28 20.61
CA ALA A 778 22.31 11.72 21.61
C ALA A 778 23.74 11.85 21.05
N ILE A 779 24.05 11.19 19.92
CA ILE A 779 25.37 11.19 19.29
C ILE A 779 25.19 11.41 17.78
N GLU A 780 25.37 12.66 17.37
CA GLU A 780 25.24 13.08 15.97
C GLU A 780 26.59 13.14 15.22
N THR A 781 27.71 12.84 15.90
CA THR A 781 29.05 12.88 15.33
C THR A 781 29.93 11.87 16.04
N VAL A 782 30.67 11.06 15.28
CA VAL A 782 31.60 10.05 15.81
C VAL A 782 33.05 10.47 15.53
N GLY A 783 33.84 10.60 16.60
CA GLY A 783 35.26 11.00 16.51
C GLY A 783 36.15 9.89 15.92
N PRO A 784 37.40 10.22 15.53
CA PRO A 784 38.37 9.24 15.05
C PRO A 784 38.60 8.10 16.05
N GLY A 785 38.51 6.85 15.59
CA GLY A 785 38.67 5.64 16.40
C GLY A 785 37.53 5.36 17.39
N ALA A 786 36.50 6.21 17.43
CA ALA A 786 35.40 6.08 18.38
C ALA A 786 34.29 5.18 17.85
N TYR A 787 33.50 4.68 18.81
CA TYR A 787 32.34 3.82 18.60
C TYR A 787 31.04 4.58 18.88
N VAL A 788 29.95 4.12 18.26
CA VAL A 788 28.59 4.56 18.58
C VAL A 788 27.64 3.37 18.49
N LEU A 789 26.74 3.26 19.47
CA LEU A 789 25.82 2.14 19.63
C LEU A 789 24.38 2.59 19.42
N VAL A 790 23.60 1.74 18.76
CA VAL A 790 22.13 1.81 18.72
C VAL A 790 21.60 0.53 19.36
N VAL A 791 20.70 0.66 20.33
CA VAL A 791 20.30 -0.48 21.19
C VAL A 791 18.79 -0.69 21.16
N LYS A 792 18.30 -1.89 21.46
CA LYS A 792 16.85 -2.13 21.55
C LYS A 792 16.24 -1.46 22.78
N ASN A 793 16.85 -1.66 23.94
CA ASN A 793 16.44 -1.07 25.21
C ASN A 793 17.68 -0.69 26.02
N ARG A 794 17.86 0.61 26.26
CA ARG A 794 19.03 1.16 26.96
C ARG A 794 19.14 0.64 28.38
N THR A 795 18.02 0.48 29.08
CA THR A 795 18.05 0.02 30.48
C THR A 795 18.49 -1.44 30.58
N ALA A 796 17.99 -2.30 29.69
CA ALA A 796 18.42 -3.70 29.59
C ALA A 796 19.88 -3.80 29.15
N PHE A 797 20.26 -3.05 28.10
CA PHE A 797 21.63 -2.99 27.60
C PHE A 797 22.63 -2.57 28.69
N GLU A 798 22.35 -1.48 29.42
CA GLU A 798 23.22 -0.99 30.51
C GLU A 798 23.27 -1.95 31.71
N ALA A 799 22.24 -2.78 31.93
CA ALA A 799 22.27 -3.81 32.96
C ALA A 799 23.27 -4.93 32.66
N ARG A 800 23.48 -5.23 31.36
CA ARG A 800 24.42 -6.26 30.89
C ARG A 800 25.83 -5.73 30.70
N TYR A 801 25.99 -4.63 29.95
CA TYR A 801 27.31 -4.12 29.55
C TYR A 801 27.82 -2.99 30.45
N GLY A 802 27.01 -2.53 31.40
CA GLY A 802 27.31 -1.39 32.27
C GLY A 802 26.94 -0.04 31.63
N PRO A 803 26.89 1.02 32.46
CA PRO A 803 26.58 2.38 31.99
C PRO A 803 27.78 3.03 31.28
N LEU A 804 27.54 4.18 30.63
CA LEU A 804 28.54 5.08 30.01
C LEU A 804 29.11 4.65 28.64
N LEU A 805 28.61 3.57 28.04
CA LEU A 805 28.88 3.26 26.64
C LEU A 805 28.24 4.31 25.70
N PRO A 806 28.82 4.55 24.50
CA PRO A 806 28.39 5.62 23.59
C PRO A 806 27.09 5.28 22.85
N VAL A 807 25.96 5.22 23.58
CA VAL A 807 24.64 4.88 23.02
C VAL A 807 23.96 6.12 22.43
N ALA A 808 23.78 6.16 21.11
CA ALA A 808 23.08 7.22 20.38
C ALA A 808 21.59 7.26 20.69
N GLY A 809 20.95 6.10 20.84
CA GLY A 809 19.51 6.00 21.10
C GLY A 809 18.98 4.57 21.05
N GLU A 810 17.65 4.46 21.18
CA GLU A 810 16.91 3.19 21.13
C GLU A 810 16.13 3.05 19.82
N TYR A 811 16.03 1.83 19.26
CA TYR A 811 15.08 1.51 18.18
C TYR A 811 13.87 0.74 18.73
N THR A 812 12.68 1.35 18.74
CA THR A 812 11.56 0.84 19.57
C THR A 812 10.61 -0.13 18.86
N ASN A 813 10.49 -0.05 17.54
CA ASN A 813 9.42 -0.74 16.80
C ASN A 813 9.87 -2.01 16.07
N ASP A 814 11.17 -2.26 16.00
CA ASP A 814 11.78 -3.36 15.25
C ASP A 814 12.68 -4.21 16.16
N ASN A 815 12.91 -5.47 15.80
CA ASN A 815 13.96 -6.34 16.36
C ASN A 815 14.79 -6.87 15.20
N LEU A 816 16.05 -7.22 15.46
CA LEU A 816 16.83 -7.98 14.51
C LEU A 816 16.26 -9.41 14.41
N ARG A 817 16.05 -9.92 13.19
CA ARG A 817 15.51 -11.27 12.98
C ARG A 817 16.56 -12.34 13.25
N ASN A 818 16.25 -13.23 14.19
CA ASN A 818 17.10 -14.35 14.59
C ASN A 818 17.51 -15.25 13.41
N SER A 819 16.62 -15.48 12.45
CA SER A 819 16.90 -16.29 11.24
C SER A 819 17.61 -15.54 10.12
N GLY A 820 18.07 -14.31 10.35
CA GLY A 820 18.64 -13.45 9.33
C GLY A 820 17.66 -12.51 8.63
N GLU A 821 18.18 -11.38 8.17
CA GLU A 821 17.48 -10.41 7.32
C GLU A 821 18.46 -9.43 6.64
N ARG A 822 17.91 -8.43 5.95
CA ARG A 822 18.69 -7.32 5.40
C ARG A 822 18.92 -6.23 6.44
N LEU A 823 20.17 -5.87 6.72
CA LEU A 823 20.55 -4.74 7.57
C LEU A 823 21.21 -3.64 6.71
N LYS A 824 20.62 -2.43 6.68
CA LYS A 824 21.08 -1.36 5.78
C LYS A 824 21.28 -0.03 6.49
N LEU A 825 22.52 0.45 6.50
CA LEU A 825 22.91 1.80 6.87
C LEU A 825 22.91 2.70 5.64
N SER A 826 22.16 3.79 5.69
CA SER A 826 21.93 4.70 4.57
C SER A 826 22.25 6.14 4.94
N PHE A 827 22.55 6.95 3.91
CA PHE A 827 22.59 8.40 3.95
C PHE A 827 21.33 9.00 3.32
N GLY A 828 20.77 10.04 3.93
CA GLY A 828 19.61 10.78 3.44
C GLY A 828 18.39 9.87 3.24
N ALA A 829 17.70 10.01 2.10
CA ALA A 829 16.52 9.21 1.76
C ALA A 829 16.83 7.76 1.31
N GLY A 830 18.00 7.19 1.63
CA GLY A 830 18.29 5.76 1.39
C GLY A 830 19.50 5.44 0.52
N SER A 831 20.41 6.39 0.27
CA SER A 831 21.67 6.12 -0.43
C SER A 831 22.52 5.19 0.43
N ALA A 832 22.90 4.01 -0.08
CA ALA A 832 23.55 2.99 0.74
C ALA A 832 24.96 3.44 1.19
N ILE A 833 25.24 3.30 2.49
CA ILE A 833 26.60 3.31 3.04
C ILE A 833 27.06 1.86 3.18
N HIS A 834 26.29 1.04 3.93
CA HIS A 834 26.51 -0.41 4.08
C HIS A 834 25.18 -1.14 3.89
N ASP A 835 25.20 -2.26 3.18
CA ASP A 835 23.98 -3.01 2.81
C ASP A 835 24.25 -4.52 2.89
N ILE A 836 23.95 -5.10 4.06
CA ILE A 836 24.06 -6.54 4.30
C ILE A 836 22.73 -7.17 3.89
N ASN A 837 22.72 -8.01 2.86
CA ASN A 837 21.51 -8.52 2.23
C ASN A 837 21.63 -9.99 1.76
N PRO A 838 21.30 -10.98 2.61
CA PRO A 838 21.01 -10.88 4.05
C PRO A 838 22.19 -11.34 4.91
N TYR A 839 22.16 -11.02 6.21
CA TYR A 839 22.86 -11.86 7.20
C TYR A 839 22.04 -13.12 7.50
N SER A 840 22.65 -14.18 8.03
CA SER A 840 21.98 -15.44 8.35
C SER A 840 22.57 -16.09 9.60
N ASP A 841 21.81 -17.02 10.18
CA ASP A 841 22.17 -17.98 11.22
C ASP A 841 22.70 -19.32 10.65
N THR A 842 22.92 -19.40 9.34
CA THR A 842 23.42 -20.61 8.66
C THR A 842 24.72 -20.35 7.91
N LEU A 843 25.55 -21.38 7.79
CA LEU A 843 26.80 -21.32 7.03
C LEU A 843 26.53 -20.81 5.60
N PRO A 844 27.38 -19.92 5.07
CA PRO A 844 28.70 -19.53 5.58
C PRO A 844 28.71 -18.47 6.70
N TRP A 845 27.58 -17.90 7.10
CA TRP A 845 27.53 -17.04 8.28
C TRP A 845 27.74 -17.87 9.57
N PRO A 846 28.39 -17.32 10.61
CA PRO A 846 28.63 -18.06 11.86
C PRO A 846 27.33 -18.44 12.59
N PRO A 847 26.93 -19.73 12.64
CA PRO A 847 25.64 -20.12 13.24
C PRO A 847 25.57 -19.84 14.75
N ALA A 848 26.72 -19.84 15.43
CA ALA A 848 26.79 -19.59 16.86
C ALA A 848 26.47 -18.13 17.27
N ALA A 849 26.34 -17.22 16.30
CA ALA A 849 25.82 -15.89 16.57
C ALA A 849 24.32 -15.91 16.93
N ASP A 850 23.58 -16.95 16.52
CA ASP A 850 22.20 -17.15 16.92
C ASP A 850 22.12 -17.75 18.34
N GLY A 851 22.26 -16.93 19.37
CA GLY A 851 22.05 -17.44 20.73
C GLY A 851 22.92 -16.84 21.83
N ASN A 852 24.20 -16.63 21.53
CA ASN A 852 25.22 -16.43 22.57
C ASN A 852 26.29 -15.40 22.23
N PHE A 853 26.55 -15.16 20.94
CA PHE A 853 27.66 -14.33 20.46
C PHE A 853 27.13 -13.30 19.46
N SER A 854 27.77 -12.14 19.34
CA SER A 854 27.46 -11.17 18.28
C SER A 854 28.21 -11.52 17.00
N LEU A 855 27.80 -10.92 15.87
CA LEU A 855 28.61 -10.87 14.67
C LEU A 855 29.58 -9.69 14.74
N VAL A 856 30.87 -9.98 14.58
CA VAL A 856 31.97 -9.01 14.56
C VAL A 856 32.63 -9.00 13.19
N LEU A 857 32.85 -7.80 12.65
CA LEU A 857 33.50 -7.60 11.35
C LEU A 857 35.02 -7.79 11.47
N ARG A 858 35.55 -8.76 10.74
CA ARG A 858 36.99 -9.01 10.60
C ARG A 858 37.65 -7.89 9.83
N GLY A 859 38.91 -7.59 10.18
CA GLY A 859 39.68 -6.55 9.47
C GLY A 859 39.05 -5.15 9.59
N VAL A 860 38.26 -4.89 10.64
CA VAL A 860 37.54 -3.61 10.80
C VAL A 860 38.47 -2.38 10.70
N ASN A 861 39.73 -2.53 11.16
CA ASN A 861 40.74 -1.48 11.16
C ASN A 861 41.62 -1.45 9.89
N GLU A 862 41.35 -2.30 8.90
CA GLU A 862 42.12 -2.33 7.66
C GLU A 862 41.86 -1.08 6.80
N ALA A 863 42.89 -0.67 6.06
CA ALA A 863 42.82 0.51 5.19
C ALA A 863 41.85 0.31 4.01
N LEU A 864 41.69 -0.93 3.55
CA LEU A 864 40.64 -1.29 2.59
C LEU A 864 39.41 -1.76 3.37
N PRO A 865 38.21 -1.24 3.06
CA PRO A 865 36.98 -1.70 3.71
C PRO A 865 36.76 -3.19 3.40
N PRO A 866 36.58 -4.06 4.42
CA PRO A 866 36.00 -5.38 4.18
C PRO A 866 34.57 -5.22 3.66
N ASP A 867 34.14 -6.14 2.80
CA ASP A 867 32.76 -6.16 2.30
C ASP A 867 31.83 -6.69 3.38
N HIS A 868 30.97 -5.82 3.92
CA HIS A 868 29.96 -6.20 4.92
C HIS A 868 28.97 -7.25 4.42
N ASN A 869 28.80 -7.41 3.11
CA ASN A 869 27.89 -8.41 2.54
C ASN A 869 28.55 -9.77 2.32
N ASP A 870 29.86 -9.89 2.53
CA ASP A 870 30.58 -11.15 2.45
C ASP A 870 30.62 -11.84 3.83
N PRO A 871 29.96 -13.01 4.00
CA PRO A 871 29.94 -13.74 5.27
C PRO A 871 31.33 -14.11 5.79
N GLU A 872 32.34 -14.27 4.94
CA GLU A 872 33.71 -14.62 5.36
C GLU A 872 34.41 -13.48 6.11
N ASN A 873 33.91 -12.26 5.97
CA ASN A 873 34.35 -11.08 6.73
C ASN A 873 33.68 -10.98 8.11
N TRP A 874 32.81 -11.91 8.48
CA TRP A 874 32.17 -11.93 9.78
C TRP A 874 32.60 -13.15 10.60
N ARG A 875 32.79 -12.93 11.89
CA ARG A 875 33.00 -13.99 12.87
C ARG A 875 32.07 -13.79 14.06
N ILE A 876 31.93 -14.83 14.88
CA ILE A 876 31.38 -14.63 16.23
C ILE A 876 32.31 -13.74 17.07
N SER A 877 31.76 -13.02 18.04
CA SER A 877 32.55 -12.36 19.08
C SER A 877 33.39 -13.35 19.86
N ARG A 878 34.51 -12.88 20.41
CA ARG A 878 35.39 -13.71 21.22
C ARG A 878 34.74 -14.20 22.51
N TYR A 879 33.91 -13.36 23.11
CA TYR A 879 33.20 -13.64 24.35
C TYR A 879 31.70 -13.70 24.13
N SER A 880 31.02 -14.49 24.96
CA SER A 880 29.55 -14.48 25.01
C SER A 880 29.03 -13.07 25.31
N ALA A 881 27.87 -12.74 24.74
CA ALA A 881 27.23 -11.42 24.75
C ALA A 881 27.96 -10.32 23.95
N GLY A 882 29.13 -10.58 23.35
CA GLY A 882 29.82 -9.60 22.53
C GLY A 882 30.67 -8.59 23.31
N SER A 883 31.16 -7.56 22.62
CA SER A 883 32.14 -6.60 23.12
C SER A 883 31.81 -5.13 22.81
N PRO A 884 30.56 -4.66 23.02
CA PRO A 884 30.16 -3.34 22.59
C PRO A 884 31.02 -2.22 23.21
N GLY A 885 31.46 -1.29 22.37
CA GLY A 885 32.31 -0.15 22.67
C GLY A 885 33.81 -0.45 22.67
N ALA A 886 34.22 -1.67 22.35
CA ALA A 886 35.61 -2.13 22.37
C ALA A 886 35.94 -3.03 21.17
N SER A 887 37.22 -3.37 21.00
CA SER A 887 37.66 -4.40 20.06
C SER A 887 37.99 -5.67 20.85
N ASP A 888 37.58 -6.82 20.34
CA ASP A 888 37.90 -8.13 20.89
C ASP A 888 39.05 -8.84 20.15
N ASP A 889 39.64 -8.19 19.14
CA ASP A 889 40.80 -8.66 18.38
C ASP A 889 42.00 -8.95 19.29
N ILE A 890 42.75 -10.02 18.99
CA ILE A 890 44.03 -10.30 19.63
C ILE A 890 45.16 -10.05 18.65
N ASP A 891 46.08 -9.18 19.07
CA ASP A 891 47.28 -8.91 18.32
C ASP A 891 48.38 -9.96 18.60
N TYR A 892 48.79 -10.70 17.58
CA TYR A 892 49.88 -11.69 17.61
C TYR A 892 51.21 -11.08 18.04
N ASP A 893 51.55 -9.86 17.62
CA ASP A 893 52.80 -9.22 18.08
C ASP A 893 52.77 -8.89 19.57
N SER A 894 51.60 -8.52 20.08
CA SER A 894 51.36 -8.30 21.51
C SER A 894 51.39 -9.61 22.29
N TRP A 895 50.78 -10.68 21.76
CA TRP A 895 50.85 -12.03 22.31
C TRP A 895 52.29 -12.54 22.36
N LYS A 896 53.07 -12.40 21.29
CA LYS A 896 54.50 -12.77 21.26
C LYS A 896 55.29 -12.05 22.34
N LYS A 897 55.06 -10.75 22.52
CA LYS A 897 55.74 -9.96 23.57
C LYS A 897 55.34 -10.44 24.96
N GLN A 898 54.06 -10.75 25.18
CA GLN A 898 53.55 -11.25 26.44
C GLN A 898 54.23 -12.57 26.83
N TYR A 899 54.36 -13.50 25.87
CA TYR A 899 54.97 -14.82 26.08
C TYR A 899 56.47 -14.86 25.80
N ASN A 900 57.11 -13.71 25.52
CA ASN A 900 58.54 -13.60 25.21
C ASN A 900 59.02 -14.51 24.06
N ILE A 901 58.20 -14.61 23.00
CA ILE A 901 58.48 -15.43 21.81
C ILE A 901 59.34 -14.66 20.81
N ALA A 902 60.47 -15.23 20.42
CA ALA A 902 61.40 -14.62 19.47
C ALA A 902 61.03 -14.93 18.00
N GLU A 903 60.79 -16.19 17.68
CA GLU A 903 60.62 -16.69 16.31
C GLU A 903 59.21 -17.29 16.10
N ASP A 904 58.56 -16.96 14.98
CA ASP A 904 57.21 -17.45 14.67
C ASP A 904 57.16 -18.98 14.49
N LEU A 905 58.29 -19.55 14.04
CA LEU A 905 58.49 -21.00 13.86
C LEU A 905 59.23 -21.65 15.05
N GLY A 906 59.42 -20.92 16.16
CA GLY A 906 60.01 -21.47 17.38
C GLY A 906 59.04 -22.39 18.14
N ASP A 907 59.59 -23.33 18.90
CA ASP A 907 58.88 -24.33 19.71
C ASP A 907 59.49 -24.26 21.12
N GLU A 908 58.94 -23.39 21.97
CA GLU A 908 59.55 -23.01 23.25
C GLU A 908 59.44 -24.11 24.33
N ASP A 909 58.43 -24.97 24.25
CA ASP A 909 58.21 -26.08 25.18
C ASP A 909 58.68 -27.45 24.63
N GLY A 910 59.01 -27.52 23.33
CA GLY A 910 59.59 -28.69 22.67
C GLY A 910 58.56 -29.77 22.33
N ASP A 911 57.29 -29.41 22.22
CA ASP A 911 56.20 -30.37 21.97
C ASP A 911 55.95 -30.65 20.47
N GLY A 912 56.63 -29.91 19.59
CA GLY A 912 56.53 -30.05 18.14
C GLY A 912 55.51 -29.12 17.47
N ILE A 913 54.84 -28.23 18.20
CA ILE A 913 53.96 -27.19 17.67
C ILE A 913 54.72 -25.85 17.68
N VAL A 914 54.74 -25.18 16.53
CA VAL A 914 55.41 -23.88 16.44
C VAL A 914 54.54 -22.75 16.99
N SER A 915 55.17 -21.69 17.48
CA SER A 915 54.54 -20.55 18.17
C SER A 915 53.40 -19.89 17.37
N LEU A 916 53.51 -19.80 16.04
CA LEU A 916 52.43 -19.30 15.19
C LEU A 916 51.20 -20.23 15.19
N LEU A 917 51.44 -21.54 15.18
CA LEU A 917 50.39 -22.55 15.23
C LEU A 917 49.80 -22.67 16.64
N GLU A 918 50.61 -22.54 17.69
CA GLU A 918 50.16 -22.40 19.08
C GLU A 918 49.16 -21.26 19.23
N PHE A 919 49.53 -20.05 18.78
CA PHE A 919 48.62 -18.90 18.82
C PHE A 919 47.33 -19.14 18.04
N PHE A 920 47.43 -19.72 16.84
CA PHE A 920 46.27 -20.00 16.00
C PHE A 920 45.32 -21.02 16.64
N LEU A 921 45.86 -22.10 17.23
CA LEU A 921 45.08 -23.17 17.84
C LEU A 921 44.58 -22.83 19.25
N GLY A 922 45.11 -21.76 19.87
CA GLY A 922 44.73 -21.30 21.21
C GLY A 922 45.59 -21.86 22.36
N GLY A 923 46.80 -22.33 22.07
CA GLY A 923 47.70 -22.91 23.06
C GLY A 923 48.58 -21.90 23.79
N ASP A 924 49.22 -22.37 24.87
CA ASP A 924 50.24 -21.63 25.61
C ASP A 924 51.62 -22.13 25.14
N PRO A 925 52.48 -21.27 24.57
CA PRO A 925 53.73 -21.71 23.96
C PRO A 925 54.75 -22.24 24.97
N HIS A 926 54.50 -22.16 26.28
CA HIS A 926 55.35 -22.71 27.33
C HIS A 926 54.77 -23.98 27.98
N VAL A 927 53.64 -24.50 27.48
CA VAL A 927 52.94 -25.66 28.04
C VAL A 927 52.46 -26.59 26.93
N GLY A 928 53.03 -27.80 26.90
CA GLY A 928 52.78 -28.79 25.85
C GLY A 928 51.30 -28.94 25.50
N SER A 929 50.96 -28.63 24.25
CA SER A 929 49.62 -28.45 23.73
C SER A 929 49.27 -29.41 22.57
N GLN A 930 50.09 -30.43 22.30
CA GLN A 930 49.87 -31.55 21.33
C GLN A 930 48.42 -32.05 21.12
N HIS A 931 47.56 -31.94 22.14
CA HIS A 931 46.14 -32.28 22.07
C HIS A 931 45.30 -31.34 21.17
N LEU A 932 45.82 -30.15 20.81
CA LEU A 932 45.20 -29.18 19.91
C LEU A 932 45.52 -29.44 18.43
N LEU A 933 46.44 -30.36 18.12
CA LEU A 933 46.79 -30.69 16.74
C LEU A 933 45.55 -31.10 15.93
N PRO A 934 45.45 -30.68 14.65
CA PRO A 934 44.34 -31.06 13.78
C PRO A 934 44.15 -32.57 13.70
N VAL A 935 42.92 -33.02 13.94
CA VAL A 935 42.52 -34.42 13.93
C VAL A 935 41.84 -34.73 12.61
N ALA A 936 42.39 -35.67 11.85
CA ALA A 936 41.76 -36.17 10.64
C ALA A 936 40.88 -37.41 10.96
N ASP A 937 39.67 -37.44 10.40
CA ASP A 937 38.69 -38.52 10.61
C ASP A 937 37.84 -38.73 9.35
N THR A 938 37.24 -39.90 9.16
CA THR A 938 36.28 -40.14 8.07
C THR A 938 34.86 -40.06 8.59
N ARG A 939 34.01 -39.21 8.00
CA ARG A 939 32.63 -39.03 8.44
C ARG A 939 31.62 -39.10 7.30
N PRO A 940 30.47 -39.75 7.50
CA PRO A 940 29.38 -39.72 6.54
C PRO A 940 28.77 -38.31 6.49
N VAL A 941 28.54 -37.82 5.27
CA VAL A 941 27.88 -36.55 4.99
C VAL A 941 26.84 -36.79 3.90
N GLU A 942 25.60 -36.37 4.16
CA GLU A 942 24.51 -36.47 3.21
C GLU A 942 24.82 -35.63 1.95
N SER A 943 24.76 -36.25 0.78
CA SER A 943 25.03 -35.59 -0.49
C SER A 943 24.23 -36.23 -1.62
N GLY A 944 23.14 -35.57 -2.06
CA GLY A 944 22.30 -36.05 -3.16
C GLY A 944 21.35 -37.20 -2.79
N GLY A 945 20.97 -37.31 -1.51
CA GLY A 945 20.06 -38.34 -1.00
C GLY A 945 20.74 -39.65 -0.55
N GLU A 946 22.07 -39.69 -0.54
CA GLU A 946 22.88 -40.79 0.01
C GLU A 946 23.95 -40.24 0.97
N ASP A 947 24.28 -41.00 2.01
CA ASP A 947 25.40 -40.71 2.92
C ASP A 947 26.71 -41.23 2.32
N LEU A 948 27.65 -40.31 2.05
CA LEU A 948 28.99 -40.64 1.55
C LEU A 948 30.03 -40.28 2.60
N ASP A 949 31.03 -41.15 2.80
CA ASP A 949 32.14 -40.86 3.72
C ASP A 949 33.09 -39.84 3.10
N PHE A 950 33.42 -38.78 3.83
CA PHE A 950 34.44 -37.80 3.45
C PHE A 950 35.59 -37.79 4.45
N LEU A 951 36.80 -37.50 3.98
CA LEU A 951 37.91 -37.17 4.89
C LEU A 951 37.63 -35.79 5.48
N THR A 952 37.60 -35.72 6.80
CA THR A 952 37.40 -34.51 7.58
C THR A 952 38.67 -34.14 8.35
N LEU A 953 38.87 -32.85 8.58
CA LEU A 953 39.90 -32.30 9.46
C LEU A 953 39.23 -31.41 10.50
N THR A 954 39.41 -31.73 11.78
CA THR A 954 38.86 -30.98 12.92
C THR A 954 39.99 -30.35 13.73
N PHE A 955 39.88 -29.07 14.06
CA PHE A 955 40.87 -28.35 14.88
C PHE A 955 40.22 -27.19 15.64
N SER A 956 40.86 -26.73 16.71
CA SER A 956 40.51 -25.48 17.39
C SER A 956 41.14 -24.27 16.71
N ARG A 957 40.52 -23.11 16.81
CA ARG A 957 41.03 -21.84 16.31
C ARG A 957 40.68 -20.71 17.28
N GLU A 958 41.63 -19.83 17.58
CA GLU A 958 41.35 -18.56 18.27
C GLU A 958 40.49 -17.66 17.38
N ILE A 959 39.29 -17.34 17.87
CA ILE A 959 38.25 -16.60 17.15
C ILE A 959 38.78 -15.24 16.70
N ALA A 960 39.48 -14.55 17.61
CA ALA A 960 39.93 -13.16 17.46
C ALA A 960 41.32 -13.00 16.82
N ALA A 961 41.90 -14.09 16.28
CA ALA A 961 43.19 -14.07 15.59
C ALA A 961 43.07 -13.56 14.13
N ASP A 962 42.42 -12.42 13.93
CA ASP A 962 42.00 -11.95 12.59
C ASP A 962 43.15 -11.68 11.61
N GLN A 963 44.35 -11.38 12.13
CA GLN A 963 45.55 -11.14 11.31
C GLN A 963 46.23 -12.40 10.78
N ILE A 964 45.74 -13.59 11.18
CA ILE A 964 46.33 -14.86 10.79
C ILE A 964 45.49 -15.48 9.69
N ASN A 965 46.15 -15.79 8.58
CA ASN A 965 45.55 -16.46 7.46
C ASN A 965 45.71 -17.97 7.61
N TYR A 966 44.72 -18.72 7.15
CA TYR A 966 44.82 -20.17 7.10
C TYR A 966 44.09 -20.76 5.91
N ALA A 967 44.47 -21.98 5.53
CA ALA A 967 43.81 -22.78 4.52
C ALA A 967 43.79 -24.24 4.96
N VAL A 968 42.66 -24.90 4.75
CA VAL A 968 42.55 -26.35 4.90
C VAL A 968 42.70 -26.97 3.52
N GLU A 969 43.71 -27.82 3.36
CA GLU A 969 44.06 -28.39 2.08
C GLU A 969 43.99 -29.91 2.13
N PHE A 970 43.45 -30.49 1.06
CA PHE A 970 43.40 -31.94 0.87
C PHE A 970 44.25 -32.34 -0.33
N SER A 971 44.81 -33.55 -0.26
CA SER A 971 45.66 -34.11 -1.31
C SER A 971 45.44 -35.61 -1.44
N SER A 972 45.64 -36.15 -2.64
CA SER A 972 45.66 -37.60 -2.88
C SER A 972 47.06 -38.19 -3.06
N ASP A 973 48.09 -37.33 -3.19
CA ASP A 973 49.45 -37.72 -3.58
C ASP A 973 50.55 -37.07 -2.71
N LEU A 974 50.20 -36.20 -1.75
CA LEU A 974 51.09 -35.35 -0.93
C LEU A 974 51.88 -34.29 -1.72
N VAL A 975 51.67 -34.18 -3.03
CA VAL A 975 52.36 -33.24 -3.92
C VAL A 975 51.43 -32.13 -4.34
N THR A 976 50.24 -32.49 -4.82
CA THR A 976 49.19 -31.57 -5.25
C THR A 976 48.23 -31.35 -4.10
N TRP A 977 48.19 -30.12 -3.59
CA TRP A 977 47.30 -29.69 -2.52
C TRP A 977 46.22 -28.78 -3.09
N VAL A 978 44.96 -29.06 -2.74
CA VAL A 978 43.80 -28.31 -3.23
C VAL A 978 43.10 -27.68 -2.04
N GLU A 979 42.89 -26.36 -2.09
CA GLU A 979 42.13 -25.56 -1.11
C GLU A 979 40.60 -25.78 -1.22
N GLY A 980 40.19 -26.79 -2.00
CA GLY A 980 38.79 -27.16 -2.22
C GLY A 980 38.26 -28.00 -1.06
N SER A 981 37.97 -27.34 0.05
CA SER A 981 37.33 -27.91 1.23
C SER A 981 36.02 -27.23 1.53
N SER A 982 35.05 -27.95 2.10
CA SER A 982 33.80 -27.36 2.62
C SER A 982 33.82 -27.37 4.14
N LEU A 983 33.51 -26.22 4.75
CA LEU A 983 33.24 -26.13 6.19
C LEU A 983 31.92 -26.87 6.48
N LEU A 984 31.98 -27.91 7.31
CA LEU A 984 30.80 -28.68 7.71
C LEU A 984 30.19 -28.17 9.00
N ARG A 985 31.05 -27.75 9.92
CA ARG A 985 30.66 -27.45 11.30
C ARG A 985 31.62 -26.44 11.90
N GLN A 986 31.07 -25.51 12.66
CA GLN A 986 31.79 -24.46 13.35
C GLN A 986 31.08 -24.21 14.69
N ASP A 987 31.67 -24.60 15.81
CA ASP A 987 31.08 -24.39 17.14
C ASP A 987 32.10 -23.76 18.11
N PRO A 988 31.65 -22.91 19.04
CA PRO A 988 32.45 -22.53 20.20
C PRO A 988 32.89 -23.77 21.00
N SER A 989 34.06 -23.71 21.63
CA SER A 989 34.58 -24.77 22.51
C SER A 989 33.65 -25.08 23.71
N GLY A 990 32.81 -24.11 24.09
CA GLY A 990 31.91 -24.16 25.24
C GLY A 990 32.51 -23.67 26.56
N ASN A 991 33.77 -23.24 26.59
CA ASN A 991 34.44 -22.77 27.81
C ASN A 991 34.58 -21.24 27.92
N ASP A 992 34.03 -20.47 26.96
CA ASP A 992 34.23 -19.02 26.84
C ASP A 992 35.73 -18.63 26.82
N ASP A 993 36.56 -19.51 26.25
CA ASP A 993 38.01 -19.40 26.15
C ASP A 993 38.48 -18.67 24.87
N GLY A 994 37.53 -18.22 24.04
CA GLY A 994 37.80 -17.60 22.73
C GLY A 994 38.10 -18.61 21.62
N LEU A 995 37.90 -19.90 21.84
CA LEU A 995 38.21 -20.94 20.86
C LEU A 995 36.97 -21.45 20.12
N LEU A 996 37.18 -21.73 18.85
CA LEU A 996 36.22 -22.26 17.91
C LEU A 996 36.71 -23.60 17.37
N ILE A 997 35.86 -24.61 17.38
CA ILE A 997 36.12 -25.92 16.81
C ILE A 997 35.53 -25.94 15.40
N GLU A 998 36.38 -26.09 14.40
CA GLU A 998 35.98 -26.19 13.00
C GLU A 998 36.15 -27.62 12.51
N THR A 999 35.24 -28.07 11.65
CA THR A 999 35.38 -29.34 10.92
C THR A 999 35.19 -29.08 9.43
N TRP A 1000 36.25 -29.36 8.68
CA TRP A 1000 36.30 -29.21 7.24
C TRP A 1000 36.30 -30.57 6.57
N ARG A 1001 35.71 -30.70 5.38
CA ARG A 1001 35.80 -31.94 4.58
C ARG A 1001 36.49 -31.75 3.24
N SER A 1002 37.00 -32.85 2.69
CA SER A 1002 37.43 -32.93 1.30
C SER A 1002 36.25 -32.72 0.33
N ASN A 1003 36.50 -32.19 -0.86
CA ASN A 1003 35.47 -32.09 -1.91
C ASN A 1003 35.05 -33.43 -2.51
N THR A 1004 35.89 -34.46 -2.39
CA THR A 1004 35.61 -35.81 -2.89
C THR A 1004 35.43 -36.80 -1.73
N PRO A 1005 34.51 -37.77 -1.84
CA PRO A 1005 34.36 -38.83 -0.85
C PRO A 1005 35.66 -39.62 -0.67
N ALA A 1006 35.88 -40.11 0.55
CA ALA A 1006 36.84 -41.15 0.83
C ALA A 1006 36.30 -42.47 0.24
N THR A 1007 37.10 -43.11 -0.61
CA THR A 1007 36.79 -44.44 -1.19
C THR A 1007 37.94 -45.39 -0.89
N GLU A 1008 37.67 -46.69 -0.84
CA GLU A 1008 38.68 -47.71 -0.49
C GLU A 1008 39.92 -47.69 -1.41
N GLU A 1009 39.80 -47.13 -2.63
CA GLU A 1009 40.88 -47.11 -3.63
C GLU A 1009 41.74 -45.83 -3.63
N VAL A 1010 41.43 -44.81 -2.82
CA VAL A 1010 42.12 -43.51 -2.83
C VAL A 1010 42.74 -43.21 -1.46
N ARG A 1011 44.06 -42.95 -1.43
CA ARG A 1011 44.71 -42.36 -0.25
C ARG A 1011 44.40 -40.87 -0.23
N LEU A 1012 43.84 -40.38 0.87
CA LEU A 1012 43.60 -38.97 1.09
C LEU A 1012 44.42 -38.46 2.28
N PHE A 1013 44.92 -37.25 2.15
CA PHE A 1013 45.71 -36.53 3.14
C PHE A 1013 45.07 -35.17 3.38
N ALA A 1014 45.18 -34.66 4.60
CA ALA A 1014 44.70 -33.34 4.98
C ALA A 1014 45.83 -32.58 5.67
N ARG A 1015 45.87 -31.26 5.51
CA ARG A 1015 46.73 -30.39 6.31
C ARG A 1015 46.05 -29.05 6.57
N LEU A 1016 46.41 -28.45 7.69
CA LEU A 1016 46.13 -27.07 8.03
C LEU A 1016 47.38 -26.24 7.73
N ARG A 1017 47.26 -25.27 6.84
CA ARG A 1017 48.33 -24.32 6.51
C ARG A 1017 48.00 -22.99 7.19
N VAL A 1018 48.88 -22.51 8.06
CA VAL A 1018 48.73 -21.24 8.79
C VAL A 1018 49.87 -20.31 8.39
N TRP A 1019 49.57 -19.05 8.10
CA TRP A 1019 50.57 -18.03 7.80
C TRP A 1019 50.09 -16.64 8.23
N ARG A 1020 51.04 -15.73 8.35
CA ARG A 1020 50.79 -14.32 8.62
C ARG A 1020 51.19 -13.50 7.40
#